data_AF-A0A926SF55-F1
#
_entry.id   AF-A0A926SF55-F1
#
_cell.length_a   1.000
_cell.length_b   1.000
_cell.length_c   1.000
_cell.angle_alpha   90.00
_cell.angle_beta   90.00
_cell.angle_gamma   90.00
#
_symmetry.space_group_name_H-M   'P 1'
#
loop_
_entity.id
_entity.type
_entity.pdbx_description
1 polymer ?
#
loop_
_entity_poly.entity_id
_entity_poly.type
_entity_poly.pdbx_seq_one_letter_code
_entity_poly.pdbx_strand_id
1 'polypeptide(L)'
;MAGGGISLLDVLSTGNNGNGGDITITVGGDVNVDDIQTRGTLNGGEVQVTSGGTIDTITANQDNATATGIIGSCSTTVINVCTGDGTGRGGNITLQAANSIVTESVDASGLAGGGDITLTSNEIDFVPVQTTPPLVRSSGALVLQPFTSGQDIEIGGTGDTGALNLSTTDLAALEDGFSLLTFGGLDNTGNITVNASTFFDPVTIQSATGAIAVNGAIIGLDNASITLQANQDITTEDITTNGSAITLISEAGSVESGNLISSGVAGGGDITVSALTQITTGIIDSSSTQGDGGDVTLDPENDIDVVSINAQGGVAGTGGNVDITTEQFFRASGTFTDQTDTTASISTAGGIAGGSVIIRHDGGATDTPFTVGADYNGINGTAGAIATGIDNQILFGVYPELYTQGVAPSDIQLITSAIDTPVDPIPVDPIPVDPIPIDPIPIDPIPIDPNPVDPNPVSPDLPVDATILPQQNPVSQLSTDVSLPSVAIDPVLAPVDEAFTRQFETYLGLPNNEIRTLPEAQEILQDIEKATGVKPALIYVTFVLPDTSLNAQPDRDNDELELLLVTSTGNAIRKRVGTKRPKVLNVADTFRESVTNVRDKRDYLYPSRQLYQWLVAPLEEDLQKQGIQNLVFIMDVGLRSVAVAALNDGKQFLVERYSVGLMPSLSLTDTRYKDIRDSQVLAMGVEEFPDKRPLPAVPLELNVITKQLWSGKSFLDGAFTLDNLKAQRKQEPFGIIHLATHANFLPGAASNSYIQLWNSKLRLDQLPQLGWNKPPVELLVLSACRSALGDEEAELGFAGLSVQAGVKSSLASLWYVSDEGTLGLMTNFYQKLKTAPIKAIALQQAQIAMLNGEVRVEDGQLYTPGGVLTLPPELARSGNRPLTHPYYWAAFTLVGNPW
;
A
#
# COMPACT_ATOMS: atom_id res chain seq x y z
N MET A 1 -40.13 7.64 -2.69
CA MET A 1 -41.60 7.64 -2.47
C MET A 1 -41.84 7.79 -0.97
N ALA A 2 -42.88 8.53 -0.56
CA ALA A 2 -43.15 8.87 0.84
C ALA A 2 -43.17 7.64 1.76
N GLY A 3 -42.70 7.80 3.00
CA GLY A 3 -42.36 6.73 3.96
C GLY A 3 -43.53 5.89 4.47
N GLY A 4 -44.19 5.17 3.56
CA GLY A 4 -45.06 4.06 3.89
C GLY A 4 -44.22 2.80 4.02
N GLY A 5 -44.33 2.12 5.15
CA GLY A 5 -43.82 0.76 5.30
C GLY A 5 -44.67 -0.25 4.53
N ILE A 6 -44.19 -1.48 4.43
CA ILE A 6 -44.94 -2.63 3.92
C ILE A 6 -45.11 -3.69 5.02
N SER A 7 -46.20 -4.44 4.92
CA SER A 7 -46.41 -5.65 5.70
C SER A 7 -46.81 -6.76 4.73
N LEU A 8 -46.00 -7.81 4.68
CA LEU A 8 -46.18 -9.00 3.88
C LEU A 8 -46.30 -10.20 4.83
N LEU A 9 -46.99 -11.25 4.37
CA LEU A 9 -46.99 -12.53 5.10
C LEU A 9 -45.69 -13.25 4.71
N ASP A 10 -45.67 -13.95 3.57
CA ASP A 10 -44.46 -14.59 3.04
C ASP A 10 -44.08 -14.05 1.66
N VAL A 11 -42.78 -14.01 1.38
CA VAL A 11 -42.19 -13.73 0.06
C VAL A 11 -41.44 -14.96 -0.39
N LEU A 12 -41.96 -15.63 -1.42
CA LEU A 12 -41.38 -16.83 -2.00
C LEU A 12 -41.05 -16.62 -3.47
N SER A 13 -39.81 -16.90 -3.87
CA SER A 13 -39.36 -16.85 -5.27
C SER A 13 -38.79 -18.19 -5.72
N THR A 14 -39.22 -18.65 -6.90
CA THR A 14 -38.71 -19.89 -7.54
C THR A 14 -38.22 -19.56 -8.94
N GLY A 15 -37.10 -20.14 -9.34
CA GLY A 15 -36.52 -19.95 -10.67
C GLY A 15 -36.74 -21.14 -11.60
N ASN A 16 -36.20 -21.04 -12.82
CA ASN A 16 -36.22 -22.10 -13.81
C ASN A 16 -34.95 -22.97 -13.72
N ASN A 17 -35.00 -24.16 -14.31
CA ASN A 17 -33.85 -25.09 -14.43
C ASN A 17 -33.24 -25.52 -13.09
N GLY A 18 -34.02 -25.47 -12.00
CA GLY A 18 -33.56 -25.83 -10.67
C GLY A 18 -32.86 -24.71 -9.90
N ASN A 19 -32.78 -23.48 -10.41
CA ASN A 19 -32.28 -22.35 -9.61
C ASN A 19 -33.41 -21.66 -8.84
N GLY A 20 -33.07 -21.04 -7.71
CA GLY A 20 -33.90 -20.09 -7.00
C GLY A 20 -34.12 -18.83 -7.83
N GLY A 21 -35.23 -18.15 -7.60
CA GLY A 21 -35.46 -16.82 -8.18
C GLY A 21 -34.99 -15.76 -7.21
N ASP A 22 -34.43 -14.66 -7.71
CA ASP A 22 -33.97 -13.57 -6.86
C ASP A 22 -35.16 -12.80 -6.26
N ILE A 23 -34.94 -12.21 -5.08
CA ILE A 23 -35.88 -11.36 -4.36
C ILE A 23 -35.21 -10.01 -4.12
N THR A 24 -35.86 -8.93 -4.56
CA THR A 24 -35.44 -7.56 -4.24
C THR A 24 -36.63 -6.79 -3.67
N ILE A 25 -36.48 -6.27 -2.45
CA ILE A 25 -37.47 -5.44 -1.75
C ILE A 25 -36.81 -4.11 -1.40
N THR A 26 -37.40 -2.99 -1.82
CA THR A 26 -36.90 -1.65 -1.50
C THR A 26 -38.03 -0.75 -1.03
N VAL A 27 -37.95 -0.30 0.23
CA VAL A 27 -39.03 0.44 0.90
C VAL A 27 -38.44 1.62 1.66
N GLY A 28 -39.12 2.77 1.62
CA GLY A 28 -38.66 4.00 2.29
C GLY A 28 -39.01 4.08 3.79
N GLY A 29 -39.70 3.08 4.33
CA GLY A 29 -40.07 2.91 5.75
C GLY A 29 -39.99 1.43 6.10
N ASP A 30 -40.65 0.99 7.16
CA ASP A 30 -40.47 -0.36 7.70
C ASP A 30 -40.87 -1.49 6.73
N VAL A 31 -40.15 -2.61 6.78
CA VAL A 31 -40.46 -3.86 6.09
C VAL A 31 -40.81 -4.89 7.15
N ASN A 32 -42.09 -5.26 7.24
CA ASN A 32 -42.55 -6.35 8.10
C ASN A 32 -42.89 -7.56 7.23
N VAL A 33 -42.21 -8.69 7.38
CA VAL A 33 -42.39 -9.88 6.53
C VAL A 33 -42.05 -11.15 7.30
N ASP A 34 -42.94 -12.13 7.34
CA ASP A 34 -42.75 -13.35 8.15
C ASP A 34 -41.59 -14.19 7.58
N ASP A 35 -41.70 -14.61 6.31
CA ASP A 35 -40.67 -15.39 5.61
C ASP A 35 -40.24 -14.74 4.28
N ILE A 36 -38.94 -14.79 3.97
CA ILE A 36 -38.31 -14.45 2.68
C ILE A 36 -37.50 -15.65 2.21
N GLN A 37 -37.95 -16.32 1.16
CA GLN A 37 -37.35 -17.57 0.69
C GLN A 37 -37.13 -17.59 -0.82
N THR A 38 -35.92 -17.92 -1.24
CA THR A 38 -35.65 -18.33 -2.63
C THR A 38 -35.53 -19.84 -2.70
N ARG A 39 -36.21 -20.48 -3.65
CA ARG A 39 -36.27 -21.94 -3.78
C ARG A 39 -35.79 -22.44 -5.14
N GLY A 40 -34.75 -23.26 -5.14
CA GLY A 40 -34.15 -23.93 -6.29
C GLY A 40 -33.58 -25.31 -5.94
N THR A 41 -33.94 -26.33 -6.72
CA THR A 41 -33.46 -27.71 -6.51
C THR A 41 -31.96 -27.93 -6.73
N LEU A 42 -31.30 -26.98 -7.40
CA LEU A 42 -29.87 -26.90 -7.67
C LEU A 42 -29.27 -25.74 -6.87
N ASN A 43 -29.52 -24.48 -7.22
CA ASN A 43 -28.90 -23.34 -6.53
C ASN A 43 -29.95 -22.41 -5.93
N GLY A 44 -29.57 -21.68 -4.89
CA GLY A 44 -30.33 -20.56 -4.34
C GLY A 44 -30.40 -19.36 -5.26
N GLY A 45 -31.38 -18.49 -5.01
CA GLY A 45 -31.45 -17.14 -5.58
C GLY A 45 -30.94 -16.10 -4.59
N GLU A 46 -30.71 -14.88 -5.05
CA GLU A 46 -30.23 -13.78 -4.22
C GLU A 46 -31.37 -13.13 -3.45
N VAL A 47 -31.14 -12.72 -2.20
CA VAL A 47 -32.10 -11.92 -1.40
C VAL A 47 -31.48 -10.56 -1.11
N GLN A 48 -32.14 -9.49 -1.53
CA GLN A 48 -31.79 -8.12 -1.20
C GLN A 48 -32.99 -7.36 -0.63
N VAL A 49 -32.89 -6.89 0.61
CA VAL A 49 -33.93 -6.09 1.26
C VAL A 49 -33.33 -4.77 1.75
N THR A 50 -33.89 -3.65 1.31
CA THR A 50 -33.49 -2.31 1.72
C THR A 50 -34.69 -1.56 2.33
N SER A 51 -34.55 -1.12 3.58
CA SER A 51 -35.55 -0.41 4.36
C SER A 51 -35.02 0.94 4.84
N GLY A 52 -35.80 2.00 4.66
CA GLY A 52 -35.56 3.31 5.29
C GLY A 52 -35.89 3.36 6.79
N GLY A 53 -36.42 2.26 7.35
CA GLY A 53 -36.75 2.11 8.77
C GLY A 53 -36.22 0.78 9.31
N THR A 54 -37.09 -0.05 9.86
CA THR A 54 -36.76 -1.39 10.39
C THR A 54 -37.05 -2.50 9.36
N ILE A 55 -36.27 -3.58 9.36
CA ILE A 55 -36.65 -4.88 8.78
C ILE A 55 -37.02 -5.80 9.94
N ASP A 56 -38.27 -6.22 10.02
CA ASP A 56 -38.79 -7.07 11.11
C ASP A 56 -39.42 -8.33 10.51
N THR A 57 -38.85 -9.49 10.83
CA THR A 57 -39.41 -10.78 10.42
C THR A 57 -40.13 -11.56 11.51
N ILE A 58 -40.32 -10.94 12.67
CA ILE A 58 -40.84 -11.59 13.86
C ILE A 58 -42.25 -11.12 14.17
N THR A 59 -42.53 -9.81 14.07
CA THR A 59 -43.84 -9.26 14.43
C THR A 59 -44.95 -9.68 13.44
N ALA A 60 -44.58 -10.14 12.24
CA ALA A 60 -45.49 -10.74 11.27
C ALA A 60 -45.90 -12.19 11.60
N ASN A 61 -45.18 -12.85 12.52
CA ASN A 61 -45.29 -14.27 12.91
C ASN A 61 -46.52 -14.54 13.80
N GLN A 62 -47.72 -14.24 13.29
CA GLN A 62 -49.00 -14.56 13.94
C GLN A 62 -49.57 -15.91 13.50
N ASP A 63 -49.00 -16.56 12.46
CA ASP A 63 -49.45 -17.85 11.95
C ASP A 63 -48.31 -18.89 11.98
N ASN A 64 -47.96 -19.32 13.20
CA ASN A 64 -47.16 -20.54 13.45
C ASN A 64 -47.94 -21.81 13.06
N ALA A 65 -48.27 -21.95 11.77
CA ALA A 65 -49.11 -23.02 11.24
C ALA A 65 -48.39 -23.77 10.11
N THR A 66 -47.40 -24.58 10.50
CA THR A 66 -47.06 -25.85 9.83
C THR A 66 -46.85 -25.78 8.31
N ALA A 67 -45.66 -25.34 7.88
CA ALA A 67 -45.08 -25.81 6.62
C ALA A 67 -44.57 -27.26 6.80
N THR A 68 -45.44 -28.19 7.21
CA THR A 68 -45.10 -29.61 7.27
C THR A 68 -45.11 -30.20 5.87
N GLY A 69 -43.93 -30.31 5.29
CA GLY A 69 -43.62 -31.25 4.23
C GLY A 69 -42.80 -30.63 3.11
N ILE A 70 -41.48 -30.85 3.14
CA ILE A 70 -40.55 -31.07 2.01
C ILE A 70 -39.14 -31.31 2.64
N ILE A 71 -38.22 -31.91 1.88
CA ILE A 71 -36.87 -32.32 2.34
C ILE A 71 -35.87 -31.26 1.83
N GLY A 72 -35.18 -30.51 2.73
CA GLY A 72 -34.16 -29.49 2.39
C GLY A 72 -33.83 -28.52 3.56
N SER A 73 -32.74 -27.74 3.50
CA SER A 73 -32.23 -26.85 4.56
C SER A 73 -33.16 -25.69 4.94
N CYS A 74 -33.84 -25.04 3.96
CA CYS A 74 -34.91 -24.06 4.24
C CYS A 74 -36.21 -24.67 4.83
N SER A 75 -36.27 -25.98 5.12
CA SER A 75 -37.51 -26.69 5.47
C SER A 75 -37.56 -27.26 6.89
N THR A 76 -36.58 -26.97 7.75
CA THR A 76 -36.60 -27.44 9.14
C THR A 76 -36.99 -26.31 10.08
N THR A 77 -38.28 -26.24 10.40
CA THR A 77 -38.87 -25.54 11.57
C THR A 77 -38.34 -24.10 11.82
N VAL A 78 -38.89 -23.16 11.02
CA VAL A 78 -38.86 -21.69 11.14
C VAL A 78 -37.51 -21.04 10.81
N ILE A 79 -37.38 -20.56 9.56
CA ILE A 79 -36.25 -19.76 9.06
C ILE A 79 -36.84 -18.59 8.28
N ASN A 80 -36.64 -17.36 8.79
CA ASN A 80 -37.25 -16.16 8.22
C ASN A 80 -36.60 -15.69 6.92
N VAL A 81 -35.29 -15.86 6.76
CA VAL A 81 -34.61 -15.46 5.51
C VAL A 81 -33.74 -16.61 5.03
N CYS A 82 -34.08 -17.20 3.89
CA CYS A 82 -33.41 -18.40 3.40
C CYS A 82 -33.19 -18.40 1.90
N THR A 83 -31.98 -18.76 1.47
CA THR A 83 -31.65 -18.88 0.04
C THR A 83 -31.36 -20.31 -0.42
N GLY A 84 -31.26 -21.31 0.45
CA GLY A 84 -30.78 -22.65 0.08
C GLY A 84 -31.73 -23.82 0.37
N ASP A 85 -32.21 -24.51 -0.67
CA ASP A 85 -32.98 -25.76 -0.57
C ASP A 85 -32.54 -26.88 -1.55
N GLY A 86 -31.38 -26.71 -2.21
CA GLY A 86 -30.90 -27.57 -3.30
C GLY A 86 -29.58 -28.32 -3.06
N THR A 87 -29.14 -29.07 -4.08
CA THR A 87 -27.86 -29.81 -4.09
C THR A 87 -26.62 -28.97 -4.46
N GLY A 88 -26.84 -27.71 -4.86
CA GLY A 88 -25.83 -26.75 -5.30
C GLY A 88 -25.59 -25.68 -4.24
N ARG A 89 -25.33 -24.44 -4.69
CA ARG A 89 -24.90 -23.33 -3.81
C ARG A 89 -26.06 -22.52 -3.24
N GLY A 90 -25.93 -22.03 -2.01
CA GLY A 90 -26.81 -20.99 -1.46
C GLY A 90 -26.57 -19.65 -2.16
N GLY A 91 -27.60 -18.80 -2.25
CA GLY A 91 -27.48 -17.43 -2.77
C GLY A 91 -27.13 -16.43 -1.67
N ASN A 92 -26.65 -15.23 -2.02
CA ASN A 92 -26.30 -14.25 -0.98
C ASN A 92 -27.56 -13.62 -0.38
N ILE A 93 -27.42 -13.18 0.87
CA ILE A 93 -28.46 -12.48 1.62
C ILE A 93 -27.91 -11.11 2.02
N THR A 94 -28.52 -10.04 1.53
CA THR A 94 -28.20 -8.66 1.90
C THR A 94 -29.41 -7.98 2.51
N LEU A 95 -29.35 -7.65 3.80
CA LEU A 95 -30.38 -6.89 4.49
C LEU A 95 -29.79 -5.55 4.93
N GLN A 96 -30.46 -4.45 4.56
CA GLN A 96 -30.04 -3.10 4.90
C GLN A 96 -31.22 -2.32 5.47
N ALA A 97 -31.08 -1.84 6.70
CA ALA A 97 -32.11 -1.08 7.41
C ALA A 97 -31.49 0.15 8.09
N ALA A 98 -32.15 1.30 8.04
CA ALA A 98 -31.61 2.50 8.70
C ALA A 98 -31.69 2.42 10.24
N ASN A 99 -32.69 1.71 10.78
CA ASN A 99 -32.92 1.64 12.23
C ASN A 99 -32.46 0.30 12.80
N SER A 100 -33.17 -0.78 12.48
CA SER A 100 -32.92 -2.10 13.07
C SER A 100 -33.20 -3.22 12.06
N ILE A 101 -32.47 -4.33 12.17
CA ILE A 101 -32.82 -5.62 11.58
C ILE A 101 -33.18 -6.54 12.74
N VAL A 102 -34.40 -7.04 12.76
CA VAL A 102 -34.92 -7.95 13.80
C VAL A 102 -35.40 -9.21 13.11
N THR A 103 -34.69 -10.33 13.31
CA THR A 103 -34.97 -11.61 12.64
C THR A 103 -34.70 -12.78 13.58
N GLU A 104 -35.38 -13.93 13.40
CA GLU A 104 -35.03 -15.13 14.18
C GLU A 104 -33.84 -15.84 13.57
N SER A 105 -33.89 -16.13 12.26
CA SER A 105 -32.87 -16.94 11.60
C SER A 105 -32.59 -16.52 10.16
N VAL A 106 -31.33 -16.63 9.74
CA VAL A 106 -30.83 -16.33 8.39
C VAL A 106 -29.99 -17.50 7.88
N ASP A 107 -30.36 -18.06 6.73
CA ASP A 107 -29.72 -19.25 6.18
C ASP A 107 -29.34 -19.08 4.71
N ALA A 108 -28.05 -18.89 4.46
CA ALA A 108 -27.48 -18.86 3.11
C ALA A 108 -26.72 -20.15 2.75
N SER A 109 -26.94 -21.25 3.48
CA SER A 109 -26.22 -22.50 3.29
C SER A 109 -26.58 -23.21 1.97
N GLY A 110 -25.67 -24.06 1.49
CA GLY A 110 -25.90 -24.93 0.34
C GLY A 110 -24.93 -26.11 0.34
N LEU A 111 -25.35 -27.26 -0.20
CA LEU A 111 -24.53 -28.50 -0.18
C LEU A 111 -23.23 -28.37 -1.00
N ALA A 112 -23.19 -27.49 -2.00
CA ALA A 112 -21.98 -27.20 -2.79
C ALA A 112 -21.26 -25.90 -2.38
N GLY A 113 -21.65 -25.30 -1.25
CA GLY A 113 -21.16 -24.02 -0.72
C GLY A 113 -22.31 -23.05 -0.42
N GLY A 114 -22.13 -22.19 0.57
CA GLY A 114 -23.08 -21.14 0.94
C GLY A 114 -22.81 -19.82 0.24
N GLY A 115 -23.80 -18.92 0.27
CA GLY A 115 -23.68 -17.52 -0.16
C GLY A 115 -23.24 -16.61 0.99
N ASP A 116 -22.82 -15.40 0.65
CA ASP A 116 -22.43 -14.40 1.64
C ASP A 116 -23.66 -13.79 2.32
N ILE A 117 -23.52 -13.41 3.59
CA ILE A 117 -24.55 -12.73 4.36
C ILE A 117 -24.02 -11.34 4.73
N THR A 118 -24.76 -10.28 4.41
CA THR A 118 -24.41 -8.90 4.76
C THR A 118 -25.60 -8.23 5.41
N LEU A 119 -25.45 -7.87 6.69
CA LEU A 119 -26.46 -7.17 7.48
C LEU A 119 -25.93 -5.78 7.83
N THR A 120 -26.59 -4.74 7.33
CA THR A 120 -26.21 -3.34 7.54
C THR A 120 -27.33 -2.59 8.23
N SER A 121 -27.17 -2.31 9.53
CA SER A 121 -28.19 -1.64 10.33
C SER A 121 -27.60 -1.04 11.59
N ASN A 122 -28.20 0.07 12.06
CA ASN A 122 -27.78 0.71 13.31
C ASN A 122 -28.04 -0.16 14.56
N GLU A 123 -28.89 -1.19 14.42
CA GLU A 123 -29.09 -2.28 15.38
C GLU A 123 -29.40 -3.59 14.66
N ILE A 124 -28.92 -4.73 15.16
CA ILE A 124 -29.14 -6.07 14.58
C ILE A 124 -29.42 -7.05 15.72
N ASP A 125 -30.66 -7.53 15.78
CA ASP A 125 -31.12 -8.47 16.81
C ASP A 125 -31.55 -9.81 16.19
N PHE A 126 -30.95 -10.88 16.69
CA PHE A 126 -31.37 -12.26 16.45
C PHE A 126 -32.24 -12.75 17.61
N VAL A 127 -33.56 -12.57 17.47
CA VAL A 127 -34.49 -12.81 18.58
C VAL A 127 -35.11 -14.22 18.47
N PRO A 128 -35.01 -15.05 19.51
CA PRO A 128 -35.66 -16.38 19.52
C PRO A 128 -37.18 -16.25 19.43
N VAL A 129 -37.82 -17.06 18.59
CA VAL A 129 -39.28 -17.20 18.57
C VAL A 129 -39.66 -18.52 19.27
N GLN A 130 -40.49 -18.39 20.31
CA GLN A 130 -40.91 -19.51 21.16
C GLN A 130 -39.75 -20.21 21.90
N THR A 131 -39.45 -21.46 21.53
CA THR A 131 -38.42 -22.30 22.19
C THR A 131 -37.27 -22.64 21.24
N THR A 132 -37.27 -22.10 20.03
CA THR A 132 -36.22 -22.31 19.04
C THR A 132 -35.16 -21.22 19.22
N PRO A 133 -33.87 -21.57 19.37
CA PRO A 133 -32.81 -20.58 19.38
C PRO A 133 -32.65 -19.97 17.97
N PRO A 134 -32.26 -18.69 17.86
CA PRO A 134 -31.93 -18.09 16.57
C PRO A 134 -30.76 -18.82 15.90
N LEU A 135 -30.71 -18.76 14.56
CA LEU A 135 -29.71 -19.46 13.76
C LEU A 135 -29.26 -18.62 12.57
N VAL A 136 -27.96 -18.39 12.43
CA VAL A 136 -27.33 -17.70 11.31
C VAL A 136 -26.25 -18.61 10.75
N ARG A 137 -26.43 -19.11 9.52
CA ARG A 137 -25.50 -20.11 8.95
C ARG A 137 -25.19 -19.88 7.48
N SER A 138 -23.94 -20.09 7.12
CA SER A 138 -23.45 -20.21 5.74
C SER A 138 -22.06 -20.83 5.73
N SER A 139 -21.53 -21.14 4.55
CA SER A 139 -20.08 -21.31 4.33
C SER A 139 -19.45 -20.17 3.49
N GLY A 140 -20.23 -19.12 3.20
CA GLY A 140 -19.74 -17.84 2.67
C GLY A 140 -19.21 -16.94 3.78
N ALA A 141 -19.04 -15.64 3.51
CA ALA A 141 -18.65 -14.65 4.51
C ALA A 141 -19.88 -14.05 5.21
N LEU A 142 -19.72 -13.59 6.46
CA LEU A 142 -20.71 -12.80 7.19
C LEU A 142 -20.14 -11.40 7.45
N VAL A 143 -20.91 -10.36 7.13
CA VAL A 143 -20.59 -8.96 7.46
C VAL A 143 -21.72 -8.37 8.30
N LEU A 144 -21.38 -7.88 9.49
CA LEU A 144 -22.26 -7.15 10.40
C LEU A 144 -21.70 -5.74 10.61
N GLN A 145 -22.44 -4.71 10.18
CA GLN A 145 -21.95 -3.33 10.22
C GLN A 145 -23.09 -2.32 10.45
N PRO A 146 -22.78 -1.13 11.02
CA PRO A 146 -23.79 -0.09 11.20
C PRO A 146 -24.22 0.51 9.86
N PHE A 147 -25.44 1.01 9.79
CA PHE A 147 -25.90 1.81 8.64
C PHE A 147 -25.28 3.21 8.66
N THR A 148 -25.06 3.75 9.85
CA THR A 148 -24.43 5.05 10.06
C THR A 148 -22.95 4.83 10.34
N SER A 149 -22.08 5.25 9.43
CA SER A 149 -20.63 5.01 9.52
C SER A 149 -19.98 5.49 10.82
N GLY A 150 -20.48 6.55 11.44
CA GLY A 150 -19.98 7.09 12.71
C GLY A 150 -20.56 6.47 13.98
N GLN A 151 -21.39 5.43 13.85
CA GLN A 151 -21.95 4.74 15.00
C GLN A 151 -20.93 3.75 15.57
N ASP A 152 -20.75 3.80 16.88
CA ASP A 152 -19.95 2.82 17.60
C ASP A 152 -20.54 1.40 17.46
N ILE A 153 -19.73 0.37 17.64
CA ILE A 153 -20.17 -1.02 17.70
C ILE A 153 -19.84 -1.57 19.09
N GLU A 154 -20.76 -2.31 19.69
CA GLU A 154 -20.53 -3.11 20.89
C GLU A 154 -20.75 -4.60 20.56
N ILE A 155 -19.75 -5.43 20.86
CA ILE A 155 -19.78 -6.89 20.62
C ILE A 155 -19.78 -7.61 21.98
N GLY A 156 -20.66 -8.58 22.15
CA GLY A 156 -20.81 -9.36 23.39
C GLY A 156 -21.45 -8.57 24.55
N GLY A 157 -22.13 -7.46 24.26
CA GLY A 157 -22.81 -6.61 25.26
C GLY A 157 -24.04 -7.26 25.89
N THR A 158 -24.57 -6.66 26.96
CA THR A 158 -25.74 -7.17 27.71
C THR A 158 -27.03 -6.37 27.53
N GLY A 159 -27.09 -5.39 26.63
CA GLY A 159 -28.33 -4.68 26.29
C GLY A 159 -28.14 -3.51 25.34
N ASP A 160 -29.26 -3.01 24.81
CA ASP A 160 -29.31 -1.96 23.80
C ASP A 160 -28.59 -0.68 24.28
N THR A 161 -27.53 -0.32 23.58
CA THR A 161 -26.82 0.94 23.77
C THR A 161 -27.12 1.90 22.62
N GLY A 162 -26.43 3.03 22.54
CA GLY A 162 -26.48 3.89 21.36
C GLY A 162 -25.63 3.38 20.19
N ALA A 163 -24.85 2.31 20.42
CA ALA A 163 -24.04 1.62 19.43
C ALA A 163 -24.88 0.59 18.66
N LEU A 164 -24.33 0.03 17.57
CA LEU A 164 -24.79 -1.27 17.06
C LEU A 164 -24.39 -2.34 18.08
N ASN A 165 -25.35 -2.95 18.77
CA ASN A 165 -25.06 -3.89 19.86
C ASN A 165 -25.30 -5.34 19.44
N LEU A 166 -24.22 -6.08 19.23
CA LEU A 166 -24.26 -7.53 19.00
C LEU A 166 -24.13 -8.24 20.34
N SER A 167 -25.26 -8.56 20.96
CA SER A 167 -25.31 -9.18 22.28
C SER A 167 -24.74 -10.60 22.30
N THR A 168 -24.59 -11.17 23.50
CA THR A 168 -24.24 -12.60 23.64
C THR A 168 -25.24 -13.54 22.98
N THR A 169 -26.51 -13.12 22.84
CA THR A 169 -27.54 -13.91 22.14
C THR A 169 -27.30 -13.87 20.64
N ASP A 170 -26.91 -12.71 20.11
CA ASP A 170 -26.66 -12.52 18.68
C ASP A 170 -25.42 -13.28 18.24
N LEU A 171 -24.35 -13.22 19.04
CA LEU A 171 -23.15 -14.03 18.80
C LEU A 171 -23.42 -15.53 18.88
N ALA A 172 -24.30 -15.96 19.80
CA ALA A 172 -24.68 -17.38 19.92
C ALA A 172 -25.57 -17.88 18.77
N ALA A 173 -26.15 -16.98 17.97
CA ALA A 173 -26.89 -17.34 16.77
C ALA A 173 -25.96 -17.71 15.61
N LEU A 174 -24.70 -17.26 15.63
CA LEU A 174 -23.73 -17.51 14.55
C LEU A 174 -23.25 -18.96 14.63
N GLU A 175 -23.60 -19.77 13.63
CA GLU A 175 -23.10 -21.14 13.51
C GLU A 175 -21.67 -21.18 12.99
N ASP A 176 -20.93 -22.20 13.40
CA ASP A 176 -19.60 -22.53 12.89
C ASP A 176 -19.64 -22.93 11.40
N GLY A 177 -18.62 -22.55 10.64
CA GLY A 177 -18.42 -22.91 9.23
C GLY A 177 -18.37 -21.74 8.25
N PHE A 178 -18.44 -20.49 8.72
CA PHE A 178 -18.24 -19.31 7.88
C PHE A 178 -16.80 -19.22 7.36
N SER A 179 -16.64 -18.71 6.14
CA SER A 179 -15.31 -18.46 5.58
C SER A 179 -14.59 -17.28 6.25
N LEU A 180 -15.36 -16.30 6.74
CA LEU A 180 -14.89 -15.12 7.47
C LEU A 180 -16.10 -14.41 8.13
N LEU A 181 -15.94 -13.98 9.37
CA LEU A 181 -16.83 -13.06 10.08
C LEU A 181 -16.19 -11.67 10.08
N THR A 182 -16.92 -10.66 9.65
CA THR A 182 -16.48 -9.26 9.67
C THR A 182 -17.42 -8.41 10.50
N PHE A 183 -16.87 -7.75 11.52
CA PHE A 183 -17.58 -6.77 12.33
C PHE A 183 -17.04 -5.37 12.02
N GLY A 184 -17.93 -4.50 11.56
CA GLY A 184 -17.56 -3.19 11.01
C GLY A 184 -17.34 -3.22 9.49
N GLY A 185 -17.45 -2.04 8.88
CA GLY A 185 -17.23 -1.82 7.46
C GLY A 185 -15.91 -1.12 7.19
N LEU A 186 -15.45 -1.13 5.93
CA LEU A 186 -14.27 -0.36 5.49
C LEU A 186 -14.47 1.16 5.63
N ASP A 187 -15.72 1.60 5.75
CA ASP A 187 -16.11 2.99 5.99
C ASP A 187 -16.57 3.25 7.44
N ASN A 188 -16.51 2.25 8.32
CA ASN A 188 -16.84 2.43 9.72
C ASN A 188 -15.82 3.36 10.38
N THR A 189 -16.31 4.43 10.98
CA THR A 189 -15.51 5.47 11.66
C THR A 189 -15.72 5.49 13.18
N GLY A 190 -16.71 4.74 13.67
CA GLY A 190 -17.03 4.60 15.09
C GLY A 190 -16.01 3.75 15.84
N ASN A 191 -15.98 3.87 17.16
CA ASN A 191 -15.17 2.98 18.00
C ASN A 191 -15.84 1.62 18.12
N ILE A 192 -15.05 0.58 18.32
CA ILE A 192 -15.58 -0.77 18.57
C ILE A 192 -15.19 -1.23 19.96
N THR A 193 -16.19 -1.59 20.76
CA THR A 193 -15.99 -2.22 22.06
C THR A 193 -16.32 -3.71 21.95
N VAL A 194 -15.43 -4.58 22.42
CA VAL A 194 -15.62 -6.02 22.41
C VAL A 194 -15.58 -6.52 23.85
N ASN A 195 -16.68 -7.06 24.36
CA ASN A 195 -16.69 -7.77 25.63
C ASN A 195 -16.14 -9.19 25.45
N ALA A 196 -15.89 -9.91 26.54
CA ALA A 196 -15.44 -11.30 26.50
C ALA A 196 -16.28 -12.15 25.52
N SER A 197 -15.63 -12.70 24.50
CA SER A 197 -16.30 -13.33 23.35
C SER A 197 -15.54 -14.57 22.87
N THR A 198 -16.29 -15.55 22.35
CA THR A 198 -15.75 -16.76 21.74
C THR A 198 -16.18 -16.85 20.29
N PHE A 199 -15.24 -17.15 19.40
CA PHE A 199 -15.46 -17.30 17.96
C PHE A 199 -14.99 -18.68 17.49
N PHE A 200 -15.68 -19.24 16.49
CA PHE A 200 -15.37 -20.56 15.91
C PHE A 200 -14.82 -20.45 14.49
N ASP A 201 -15.11 -19.35 13.80
CA ASP A 201 -14.63 -19.04 12.46
C ASP A 201 -13.62 -17.86 12.47
N PRO A 202 -12.84 -17.66 11.38
CA PRO A 202 -11.98 -16.48 11.24
C PRO A 202 -12.75 -15.18 11.42
N VAL A 203 -12.19 -14.24 12.19
CA VAL A 203 -12.82 -12.96 12.54
C VAL A 203 -11.92 -11.79 12.14
N THR A 204 -12.52 -10.77 11.53
CA THR A 204 -11.97 -9.43 11.38
C THR A 204 -12.89 -8.42 12.08
N ILE A 205 -12.32 -7.63 12.98
CA ILE A 205 -12.99 -6.49 13.63
C ILE A 205 -12.26 -5.23 13.19
N GLN A 206 -12.95 -4.32 12.51
CA GLN A 206 -12.30 -3.21 11.82
C GLN A 206 -13.00 -1.86 11.98
N SER A 207 -12.20 -0.80 12.18
CA SER A 207 -12.63 0.60 12.15
C SER A 207 -11.61 1.49 11.43
N ALA A 208 -12.06 2.21 10.41
CA ALA A 208 -11.26 3.06 9.53
C ALA A 208 -10.73 4.33 10.20
N THR A 209 -11.38 4.83 11.25
CA THR A 209 -10.89 6.00 12.01
C THR A 209 -10.96 5.84 13.52
N GLY A 210 -11.67 4.83 14.03
CA GLY A 210 -11.92 4.63 15.45
C GLY A 210 -10.85 3.78 16.14
N ALA A 211 -11.03 3.62 17.45
CA ALA A 211 -10.27 2.73 18.31
C ALA A 211 -11.00 1.39 18.51
N ILE A 212 -10.26 0.34 18.89
CA ILE A 212 -10.84 -0.96 19.29
C ILE A 212 -10.46 -1.23 20.75
N ALA A 213 -11.47 -1.37 21.61
CA ALA A 213 -11.28 -1.68 23.03
C ALA A 213 -11.93 -3.02 23.38
N VAL A 214 -11.14 -4.00 23.82
CA VAL A 214 -11.60 -5.32 24.22
C VAL A 214 -11.61 -5.42 25.75
N ASN A 215 -12.80 -5.44 26.34
CA ASN A 215 -13.08 -5.55 27.77
C ASN A 215 -13.33 -7.01 28.15
N GLY A 216 -12.32 -7.86 28.01
CA GLY A 216 -12.41 -9.29 28.29
C GLY A 216 -11.53 -10.12 27.37
N ALA A 217 -11.45 -11.42 27.63
CA ALA A 217 -10.71 -12.33 26.77
C ALA A 217 -11.45 -12.61 25.45
N ILE A 218 -10.72 -12.65 24.33
CA ILE A 218 -11.21 -13.20 23.06
C ILE A 218 -10.67 -14.62 22.91
N ILE A 219 -11.56 -15.57 22.65
CA ILE A 219 -11.21 -16.99 22.48
C ILE A 219 -11.59 -17.44 21.07
N GLY A 220 -10.60 -17.77 20.24
CA GLY A 220 -10.76 -18.46 18.97
C GLY A 220 -10.68 -19.97 19.15
N LEU A 221 -11.73 -20.69 18.75
CA LEU A 221 -11.79 -22.15 18.69
C LEU A 221 -11.82 -22.62 17.23
N ASP A 222 -11.66 -23.93 17.02
CA ASP A 222 -11.52 -24.55 15.69
C ASP A 222 -10.50 -23.85 14.79
N ASN A 223 -10.94 -23.19 13.71
CA ASN A 223 -10.08 -22.51 12.74
C ASN A 223 -10.04 -20.98 12.95
N ALA A 224 -10.66 -20.44 14.00
CA ALA A 224 -10.79 -19.01 14.24
C ALA A 224 -9.45 -18.28 14.41
N SER A 225 -9.00 -17.59 13.36
CA SER A 225 -8.00 -16.53 13.45
C SER A 225 -8.64 -15.22 13.89
N ILE A 226 -7.93 -14.39 14.67
CA ILE A 226 -8.44 -13.12 15.19
C ILE A 226 -7.65 -11.97 14.56
N THR A 227 -8.33 -11.08 13.85
CA THR A 227 -7.74 -9.86 13.28
C THR A 227 -8.45 -8.63 13.83
N LEU A 228 -7.71 -7.72 14.47
CA LEU A 228 -8.19 -6.40 14.90
C LEU A 228 -7.46 -5.32 14.09
N GLN A 229 -8.22 -4.47 13.41
CA GLN A 229 -7.69 -3.37 12.58
C GLN A 229 -8.33 -2.05 12.99
N ALA A 230 -7.53 -1.13 13.52
CA ALA A 230 -7.99 0.18 13.94
C ALA A 230 -7.06 1.25 13.38
N ASN A 231 -7.61 2.41 13.04
CA ASN A 231 -6.75 3.57 12.81
C ASN A 231 -6.18 4.10 14.13
N GLN A 232 -6.97 4.11 15.22
CA GLN A 232 -6.52 4.58 16.54
C GLN A 232 -6.04 3.41 17.41
N ASP A 233 -5.98 3.61 18.73
CA ASP A 233 -5.46 2.62 19.67
C ASP A 233 -6.25 1.30 19.63
N ILE A 234 -5.53 0.19 19.83
CA ILE A 234 -6.09 -1.12 20.15
C ILE A 234 -5.72 -1.44 21.60
N THR A 235 -6.72 -1.64 22.45
CA THR A 235 -6.52 -2.10 23.83
C THR A 235 -7.25 -3.42 24.04
N THR A 236 -6.59 -4.45 24.57
CA THR A 236 -7.21 -5.76 24.78
C THR A 236 -6.69 -6.47 26.04
N GLU A 237 -7.50 -7.36 26.61
CA GLU A 237 -7.00 -8.34 27.59
C GLU A 237 -6.31 -9.50 26.84
N ASP A 238 -6.58 -10.75 27.22
CA ASP A 238 -5.97 -11.93 26.60
C ASP A 238 -6.70 -12.31 25.30
N ILE A 239 -5.95 -12.60 24.24
CA ILE A 239 -6.47 -13.22 23.02
C ILE A 239 -5.85 -14.61 22.90
N THR A 240 -6.69 -15.64 22.82
CA THR A 240 -6.26 -17.04 22.71
C THR A 240 -6.88 -17.71 21.50
N THR A 241 -6.09 -18.37 20.66
CA THR A 241 -6.54 -19.23 19.56
C THR A 241 -5.86 -20.61 19.66
N ASN A 242 -6.32 -21.58 18.87
CA ASN A 242 -5.77 -22.95 18.84
C ASN A 242 -4.86 -23.18 17.61
N GLY A 243 -3.76 -22.44 17.52
CA GLY A 243 -2.84 -22.52 16.37
C GLY A 243 -3.24 -21.66 15.16
N SER A 244 -4.27 -20.81 15.30
CA SER A 244 -4.73 -19.88 14.25
C SER A 244 -4.19 -18.49 14.47
N ALA A 245 -3.88 -17.75 13.40
CA ALA A 245 -3.18 -16.47 13.50
C ALA A 245 -3.90 -15.42 14.38
N ILE A 246 -3.11 -14.57 15.02
CA ILE A 246 -3.57 -13.35 15.72
C ILE A 246 -2.89 -12.14 15.05
N THR A 247 -3.67 -11.19 14.56
CA THR A 247 -3.16 -9.98 13.90
C THR A 247 -3.77 -8.73 14.53
N LEU A 248 -2.93 -7.82 15.02
CA LEU A 248 -3.33 -6.52 15.58
C LEU A 248 -2.64 -5.41 14.79
N ILE A 249 -3.43 -4.51 14.19
CA ILE A 249 -2.91 -3.39 13.38
C ILE A 249 -3.53 -2.09 13.86
N SER A 250 -2.71 -1.20 14.42
CA SER A 250 -3.07 0.18 14.74
C SER A 250 -2.34 1.15 13.82
N GLU A 251 -3.04 1.76 12.86
CA GLU A 251 -2.41 2.55 11.80
C GLU A 251 -1.81 3.89 12.27
N ALA A 252 -2.41 4.50 13.29
CA ALA A 252 -2.03 5.80 13.85
C ALA A 252 -1.92 5.81 15.39
N GLY A 253 -2.24 4.70 16.06
CA GLY A 253 -2.26 4.59 17.52
C GLY A 253 -1.20 3.65 18.09
N SER A 254 -1.47 3.16 19.29
CA SER A 254 -0.72 2.14 20.03
C SER A 254 -1.47 0.81 20.09
N VAL A 255 -0.76 -0.26 20.44
CA VAL A 255 -1.37 -1.54 20.82
C VAL A 255 -1.00 -1.88 22.26
N GLU A 256 -2.00 -1.99 23.14
CA GLU A 256 -1.87 -2.50 24.51
C GLU A 256 -2.67 -3.80 24.64
N SER A 257 -2.03 -4.89 25.04
CA SER A 257 -2.66 -6.22 25.13
C SER A 257 -2.24 -6.97 26.39
N GLY A 258 -3.13 -7.85 26.87
CA GLY A 258 -2.77 -8.97 27.74
C GLY A 258 -1.93 -10.01 26.99
N ASN A 259 -2.18 -11.29 27.25
CA ASN A 259 -1.47 -12.38 26.59
C ASN A 259 -2.01 -12.63 25.18
N LEU A 260 -1.11 -12.83 24.22
CA LEU A 260 -1.42 -13.26 22.86
C LEU A 260 -0.98 -14.71 22.69
N ILE A 261 -1.93 -15.65 22.70
CA ILE A 261 -1.66 -17.08 22.72
C ILE A 261 -2.25 -17.71 21.46
N SER A 262 -1.39 -18.13 20.54
CA SER A 262 -1.73 -18.88 19.33
C SER A 262 -1.04 -20.25 19.30
N SER A 263 -0.78 -20.83 20.48
CA SER A 263 -0.13 -22.12 20.55
C SER A 263 -1.06 -23.26 20.13
N GLY A 264 -0.50 -24.28 19.46
CA GLY A 264 -1.30 -25.35 18.86
C GLY A 264 -0.59 -26.70 18.82
N VAL A 265 -1.36 -27.77 18.61
CA VAL A 265 -0.79 -29.13 18.58
C VAL A 265 -0.08 -29.42 17.25
N ALA A 266 -0.75 -29.16 16.13
CA ALA A 266 -0.24 -29.47 14.78
C ALA A 266 0.65 -28.36 14.19
N GLY A 267 0.59 -27.17 14.77
CA GLY A 267 1.39 -25.98 14.45
C GLY A 267 0.91 -24.83 15.34
N GLY A 268 1.78 -23.86 15.61
CA GLY A 268 1.39 -22.59 16.21
C GLY A 268 0.98 -21.61 15.13
N GLY A 269 0.08 -20.67 15.44
CA GLY A 269 -0.32 -19.63 14.51
C GLY A 269 0.57 -18.40 14.63
N ASP A 270 0.73 -17.70 13.50
CA ASP A 270 1.53 -16.47 13.46
C ASP A 270 0.88 -15.37 14.31
N ILE A 271 1.71 -14.58 14.99
CA ILE A 271 1.28 -13.42 15.78
C ILE A 271 1.94 -12.17 15.20
N THR A 272 1.12 -11.27 14.66
CA THR A 272 1.60 -10.00 14.09
C THR A 272 0.99 -8.84 14.86
N VAL A 273 1.84 -7.93 15.35
CA VAL A 273 1.41 -6.69 15.99
C VAL A 273 2.13 -5.52 15.34
N SER A 274 1.37 -4.62 14.73
CA SER A 274 1.86 -3.37 14.16
C SER A 274 1.14 -2.20 14.81
N ALA A 275 1.89 -1.17 15.18
CA ALA A 275 1.35 0.07 15.72
C ALA A 275 2.15 1.25 15.18
N LEU A 276 1.57 2.44 15.05
CA LEU A 276 2.38 3.61 14.77
C LEU A 276 3.27 3.93 15.97
N THR A 277 2.72 3.93 17.18
CA THR A 277 3.39 4.52 18.34
C THR A 277 4.12 3.52 19.22
N GLN A 278 3.42 2.66 19.97
CA GLN A 278 4.02 1.74 20.95
C GLN A 278 3.28 0.40 20.91
N ILE A 279 4.01 -0.67 21.23
CA ILE A 279 3.43 -1.99 21.50
C ILE A 279 3.70 -2.36 22.96
N THR A 280 2.66 -2.71 23.70
CA THR A 280 2.75 -3.28 25.04
C THR A 280 1.92 -4.55 25.09
N THR A 281 2.53 -5.70 25.37
CA THR A 281 1.82 -6.97 25.47
C THR A 281 2.24 -7.77 26.70
N GLY A 282 1.39 -8.71 27.11
CA GLY A 282 1.73 -9.78 28.05
C GLY A 282 2.68 -10.82 27.44
N ILE A 283 2.37 -12.09 27.67
CA ILE A 283 3.09 -13.22 27.04
C ILE A 283 2.61 -13.35 25.59
N ILE A 284 3.56 -13.51 24.67
CA ILE A 284 3.30 -13.94 23.30
C ILE A 284 3.69 -15.41 23.18
N ASP A 285 2.76 -16.28 22.81
CA ASP A 285 2.98 -17.73 22.68
C ASP A 285 2.40 -18.25 21.36
N SER A 286 3.25 -18.37 20.34
CA SER A 286 2.94 -18.99 19.05
C SER A 286 3.51 -20.41 18.94
N SER A 287 3.76 -21.09 20.07
CA SER A 287 4.47 -22.37 20.06
C SER A 287 3.64 -23.55 19.57
N SER A 288 4.31 -24.66 19.25
CA SER A 288 3.66 -25.94 19.00
C SER A 288 4.25 -27.08 19.81
N THR A 289 3.41 -28.09 20.11
CA THR A 289 3.84 -29.31 20.81
C THR A 289 4.27 -30.44 19.88
N GLN A 290 3.78 -30.49 18.63
CA GLN A 290 4.21 -31.49 17.64
C GLN A 290 4.72 -30.88 16.34
N GLY A 291 4.06 -29.84 15.82
CA GLY A 291 4.41 -29.21 14.54
C GLY A 291 5.32 -27.99 14.67
N ASP A 292 5.33 -27.15 13.64
CA ASP A 292 6.15 -25.94 13.60
C ASP A 292 5.59 -24.86 14.55
N GLY A 293 6.47 -24.04 15.13
CA GLY A 293 6.07 -22.82 15.83
C GLY A 293 5.65 -21.74 14.82
N GLY A 294 4.72 -20.87 15.21
CA GLY A 294 4.29 -19.72 14.41
C GLY A 294 5.27 -18.55 14.49
N ASP A 295 5.37 -17.78 13.41
CA ASP A 295 6.22 -16.58 13.33
C ASP A 295 5.62 -15.46 14.23
N VAL A 296 6.50 -14.64 14.82
CA VAL A 296 6.12 -13.46 15.62
C VAL A 296 6.73 -12.23 15.00
N THR A 297 5.90 -11.23 14.66
CA THR A 297 6.35 -9.95 14.09
C THR A 297 5.84 -8.78 14.92
N LEU A 298 6.75 -7.91 15.37
CA LEU A 298 6.45 -6.69 16.13
C LEU A 298 7.10 -5.48 15.47
N ASP A 299 6.31 -4.45 15.12
CA ASP A 299 6.79 -3.29 14.36
C ASP A 299 6.08 -1.97 14.75
N PRO A 300 6.55 -1.24 15.79
CA PRO A 300 6.17 0.14 16.06
C PRO A 300 7.27 1.18 15.84
N GLU A 301 6.89 2.47 15.75
CA GLU A 301 7.88 3.55 15.73
C GLU A 301 8.60 3.70 17.09
N ASN A 302 7.92 3.62 18.23
CA ASN A 302 8.56 3.74 19.55
C ASN A 302 8.75 2.38 20.24
N ASP A 303 8.60 2.34 21.56
CA ASP A 303 8.97 1.19 22.39
C ASP A 303 8.13 -0.07 22.12
N ILE A 304 8.74 -1.21 22.44
CA ILE A 304 8.06 -2.49 22.57
C ILE A 304 8.31 -3.02 23.99
N ASP A 305 7.24 -3.27 24.72
CA ASP A 305 7.26 -3.86 26.04
C ASP A 305 6.48 -5.18 26.03
N VAL A 306 7.17 -6.31 26.23
CA VAL A 306 6.55 -7.64 26.30
C VAL A 306 6.94 -8.37 27.59
N VAL A 307 6.16 -9.37 28.00
CA VAL A 307 6.58 -10.27 29.09
C VAL A 307 7.60 -11.27 28.56
N SER A 308 7.22 -12.07 27.55
CA SER A 308 8.11 -13.06 26.92
C SER A 308 7.53 -13.53 25.59
N ILE A 309 8.37 -14.09 24.71
CA ILE A 309 7.99 -14.62 23.40
C ILE A 309 8.36 -16.11 23.31
N ASN A 310 7.37 -16.97 23.17
CA ASN A 310 7.52 -18.40 22.96
C ASN A 310 7.05 -18.78 21.54
N ALA A 311 7.99 -18.93 20.61
CA ALA A 311 7.73 -19.35 19.24
C ALA A 311 8.33 -20.74 18.95
N GLN A 312 8.40 -21.59 19.97
CA GLN A 312 9.04 -22.90 19.87
C GLN A 312 8.25 -23.87 18.99
N GLY A 313 8.97 -24.66 18.20
CA GLY A 313 8.43 -25.81 17.48
C GLY A 313 8.40 -27.06 18.36
N GLY A 314 7.50 -27.98 18.04
CA GLY A 314 7.37 -29.26 18.73
C GLY A 314 8.50 -30.24 18.41
N VAL A 315 8.39 -31.46 18.95
CA VAL A 315 9.41 -32.52 18.80
C VAL A 315 9.72 -32.92 17.35
N ALA A 316 8.80 -32.65 16.42
CA ALA A 316 8.94 -32.93 15.00
C ALA A 316 8.80 -31.66 14.15
N GLY A 317 8.89 -30.47 14.76
CA GLY A 317 8.76 -29.19 14.09
C GLY A 317 10.00 -28.33 14.19
N THR A 318 10.00 -27.29 13.38
CA THR A 318 10.93 -26.16 13.43
C THR A 318 10.33 -25.04 14.27
N GLY A 319 11.15 -24.28 14.98
CA GLY A 319 10.64 -23.08 15.66
C GLY A 319 10.29 -21.96 14.68
N GLY A 320 9.32 -21.14 15.07
CA GLY A 320 8.95 -19.94 14.33
C GLY A 320 10.01 -18.85 14.44
N ASN A 321 10.01 -17.92 13.49
CA ASN A 321 10.90 -16.77 13.49
C ASN A 321 10.33 -15.66 14.36
N VAL A 322 11.20 -14.94 15.04
CA VAL A 322 10.84 -13.73 15.81
C VAL A 322 11.53 -12.55 15.14
N ASP A 323 10.75 -11.65 14.54
CA ASP A 323 11.23 -10.44 13.87
C ASP A 323 10.68 -9.19 14.57
N ILE A 324 11.58 -8.40 15.14
CA ILE A 324 11.26 -7.25 15.98
C ILE A 324 11.96 -6.03 15.40
N THR A 325 11.21 -4.95 15.21
CA THR A 325 11.74 -3.65 14.80
C THR A 325 11.11 -2.56 15.66
N THR A 326 11.92 -1.71 16.28
CA THR A 326 11.49 -0.55 17.07
C THR A 326 12.50 0.59 16.88
N GLU A 327 12.04 1.84 16.79
CA GLU A 327 12.96 3.01 16.73
C GLU A 327 13.40 3.48 18.12
N GLN A 328 13.06 2.78 19.20
CA GLN A 328 13.55 3.07 20.55
C GLN A 328 14.01 1.80 21.26
N PHE A 329 13.26 1.33 22.26
CA PHE A 329 13.67 0.23 23.14
C PHE A 329 12.80 -1.00 22.95
N PHE A 330 13.42 -2.18 22.96
CA PHE A 330 12.71 -3.44 23.13
C PHE A 330 12.95 -3.98 24.54
N ARG A 331 11.89 -4.36 25.25
CA ARG A 331 11.96 -4.88 26.62
C ARG A 331 11.16 -6.17 26.74
N ALA A 332 11.84 -7.29 26.94
CA ALA A 332 11.22 -8.54 27.38
C ALA A 332 11.46 -8.72 28.89
N SER A 333 10.47 -8.40 29.71
CA SER A 333 10.63 -8.23 31.17
C SER A 333 10.52 -9.53 31.98
N GLY A 334 9.95 -10.59 31.41
CA GLY A 334 9.72 -11.88 32.03
C GLY A 334 10.54 -13.01 31.41
N THR A 335 10.38 -14.21 31.98
CA THR A 335 11.07 -15.42 31.53
C THR A 335 10.19 -16.65 31.66
N PHE A 336 10.42 -17.65 30.82
CA PHE A 336 9.86 -18.99 30.90
C PHE A 336 10.96 -20.05 30.77
N THR A 337 10.67 -21.29 31.16
CA THR A 337 11.57 -22.42 30.88
C THR A 337 11.24 -22.97 29.51
N ASP A 338 12.19 -22.88 28.58
CA ASP A 338 12.03 -23.40 27.23
C ASP A 338 12.22 -24.93 27.16
N GLN A 339 12.01 -25.54 25.99
CA GLN A 339 12.08 -26.99 25.80
C GLN A 339 13.50 -27.56 25.90
N THR A 340 14.51 -26.70 26.00
CA THR A 340 15.92 -27.05 26.18
C THR A 340 16.38 -26.89 27.63
N ASP A 341 15.44 -26.69 28.56
CA ASP A 341 15.66 -26.37 29.99
C ASP A 341 16.37 -25.02 30.20
N THR A 342 16.26 -24.09 29.25
CA THR A 342 16.84 -22.74 29.33
C THR A 342 15.81 -21.76 29.90
N THR A 343 16.20 -20.94 30.88
CA THR A 343 15.38 -19.81 31.35
C THR A 343 15.47 -18.66 30.33
N ALA A 344 14.50 -18.60 29.41
CA ALA A 344 14.49 -17.71 28.27
C ALA A 344 13.41 -16.62 28.39
N SER A 345 13.68 -15.44 27.83
CA SER A 345 12.64 -14.44 27.52
C SER A 345 12.13 -14.61 26.10
N ILE A 346 12.97 -15.10 25.19
CA ILE A 346 12.61 -15.40 23.80
C ILE A 346 13.16 -16.79 23.47
N SER A 347 12.30 -17.70 23.02
CA SER A 347 12.75 -18.99 22.49
C SER A 347 12.03 -19.37 21.20
N THR A 348 12.83 -19.76 20.21
CA THR A 348 12.41 -20.30 18.91
C THR A 348 12.99 -21.71 18.70
N ALA A 349 13.34 -22.41 19.78
CA ALA A 349 13.84 -23.78 19.68
C ALA A 349 12.81 -24.68 18.96
N GLY A 350 13.28 -25.69 18.22
CA GLY A 350 12.42 -26.72 17.63
C GLY A 350 13.08 -28.09 17.69
N GLY A 351 12.29 -29.16 17.62
CA GLY A 351 12.80 -30.54 17.64
C GLY A 351 13.61 -30.90 16.39
N ILE A 352 13.33 -30.26 15.24
CA ILE A 352 14.10 -30.39 13.99
C ILE A 352 15.18 -29.31 13.90
N ALA A 353 14.79 -28.05 14.04
CA ALA A 353 15.66 -26.88 13.96
C ALA A 353 15.00 -25.68 14.65
N GLY A 354 15.79 -24.68 15.03
CA GLY A 354 15.27 -23.41 15.53
C GLY A 354 14.80 -22.46 14.44
N GLY A 355 13.95 -21.51 14.80
CA GLY A 355 13.71 -20.30 14.01
C GLY A 355 14.74 -19.21 14.31
N SER A 356 14.78 -18.17 13.49
CA SER A 356 15.65 -17.00 13.73
C SER A 356 15.06 -16.06 14.79
N VAL A 357 15.92 -15.31 15.47
CA VAL A 357 15.52 -14.17 16.31
C VAL A 357 16.26 -12.95 15.81
N ILE A 358 15.54 -11.98 15.26
CA ILE A 358 16.11 -10.73 14.77
C ILE A 358 15.45 -9.57 15.51
N ILE A 359 16.27 -8.78 16.19
CA ILE A 359 15.83 -7.62 16.96
C ILE A 359 16.56 -6.39 16.44
N ARG A 360 15.80 -5.45 15.86
CA ARG A 360 16.28 -4.13 15.45
C ARG A 360 15.77 -3.11 16.45
N HIS A 361 16.69 -2.43 17.11
CA HIS A 361 16.37 -1.39 18.09
C HIS A 361 17.33 -0.21 17.94
N ASP A 362 16.91 0.99 18.32
CA ASP A 362 17.75 2.20 18.27
C ASP A 362 18.49 2.45 19.59
N GLY A 363 18.03 1.87 20.70
CA GLY A 363 18.59 2.16 22.03
C GLY A 363 18.18 3.55 22.57
N GLY A 364 17.18 4.18 21.92
CA GLY A 364 16.62 5.48 22.27
C GLY A 364 17.65 6.62 22.31
N ALA A 365 17.26 7.79 22.81
CA ALA A 365 18.11 8.99 22.84
C ALA A 365 19.39 8.89 23.70
N THR A 366 19.66 7.73 24.31
CA THR A 366 20.81 7.50 25.20
C THR A 366 21.70 6.36 24.71
N ASP A 367 21.45 5.83 23.51
CA ASP A 367 22.16 4.69 22.92
C ASP A 367 22.30 3.52 23.89
N THR A 368 21.23 3.21 24.63
CA THR A 368 21.29 2.15 25.64
C THR A 368 21.52 0.81 24.93
N PRO A 369 22.64 0.12 25.21
CA PRO A 369 22.94 -1.17 24.60
C PRO A 369 21.84 -2.20 24.84
N PHE A 370 21.72 -3.16 23.94
CA PHE A 370 20.86 -4.31 24.21
C PHE A 370 21.49 -5.17 25.31
N THR A 371 20.73 -5.50 26.34
CA THR A 371 21.22 -6.29 27.47
C THR A 371 20.44 -7.59 27.63
N VAL A 372 21.12 -8.69 27.93
CA VAL A 372 20.48 -10.01 28.05
C VAL A 372 20.76 -10.60 29.42
N GLY A 373 19.76 -11.28 29.98
CA GLY A 373 19.90 -12.12 31.17
C GLY A 373 20.34 -11.32 32.41
N ALA A 374 21.39 -11.81 33.08
CA ALA A 374 21.90 -11.21 34.31
C ALA A 374 22.39 -9.75 34.16
N ASP A 375 22.67 -9.31 32.93
CA ASP A 375 23.09 -7.95 32.62
C ASP A 375 21.91 -7.03 32.23
N TYR A 376 20.67 -7.56 32.18
CA TYR A 376 19.49 -6.79 31.83
C TYR A 376 19.24 -5.64 32.79
N ASN A 377 19.23 -4.42 32.26
CA ASN A 377 19.12 -3.19 33.06
C ASN A 377 17.67 -2.67 33.22
N GLY A 378 16.68 -3.36 32.63
CA GLY A 378 15.28 -2.93 32.64
C GLY A 378 14.93 -1.85 31.60
N ILE A 379 15.87 -1.46 30.74
CA ILE A 379 15.71 -0.35 29.80
C ILE A 379 15.70 -0.84 28.35
N ASN A 380 16.62 -1.74 27.96
CA ASN A 380 16.68 -2.25 26.59
C ASN A 380 17.30 -3.65 26.59
N GLY A 381 16.51 -4.66 26.23
CA GLY A 381 16.97 -6.04 26.34
C GLY A 381 15.94 -7.06 26.80
N THR A 382 16.45 -8.21 27.26
CA THR A 382 15.67 -9.34 27.75
C THR A 382 16.11 -9.78 29.14
N ALA A 383 15.15 -10.02 30.05
CA ALA A 383 15.44 -10.45 31.43
C ALA A 383 16.04 -11.86 31.53
N GLY A 384 15.74 -12.74 30.57
CA GLY A 384 16.28 -14.08 30.43
C GLY A 384 17.01 -14.26 29.10
N ALA A 385 17.37 -15.49 28.80
CA ALA A 385 18.10 -15.84 27.60
C ALA A 385 17.29 -15.60 26.30
N ILE A 386 18.02 -15.47 25.18
CA ILE A 386 17.48 -15.61 23.83
C ILE A 386 18.00 -16.94 23.29
N ALA A 387 17.10 -17.86 22.92
CA ALA A 387 17.48 -19.20 22.50
C ALA A 387 16.81 -19.59 21.18
N THR A 388 17.61 -20.10 20.23
CA THR A 388 17.10 -20.73 19.00
C THR A 388 17.33 -22.24 19.01
N GLY A 389 17.94 -22.79 20.06
CA GLY A 389 18.20 -24.22 20.23
C GLY A 389 19.17 -24.47 21.39
N ILE A 390 19.49 -25.73 21.68
CA ILE A 390 20.46 -26.08 22.74
C ILE A 390 21.90 -25.67 22.38
N ASP A 391 22.18 -25.51 21.08
CA ASP A 391 23.47 -25.18 20.50
C ASP A 391 23.62 -23.70 20.13
N ASN A 392 22.55 -22.90 20.23
CA ASN A 392 22.59 -21.47 19.96
C ASN A 392 21.74 -20.67 20.97
N GLN A 393 22.41 -20.08 21.96
CA GLN A 393 21.78 -19.32 23.05
C GLN A 393 22.63 -18.12 23.45
N ILE A 394 21.97 -16.98 23.71
CA ILE A 394 22.55 -15.83 24.41
C ILE A 394 22.03 -15.85 25.84
N LEU A 395 22.86 -16.26 26.80
CA LEU A 395 22.46 -16.40 28.20
C LEU A 395 22.48 -15.08 28.96
N PHE A 396 23.50 -14.26 28.72
CA PHE A 396 23.64 -12.93 29.27
C PHE A 396 24.62 -12.10 28.42
N GLY A 397 24.62 -10.79 28.60
CA GLY A 397 25.63 -9.91 28.00
C GLY A 397 25.12 -8.51 27.74
N VAL A 398 26.04 -7.63 27.38
CA VAL A 398 25.78 -6.26 26.93
C VAL A 398 26.26 -6.15 25.48
N TYR A 399 25.36 -5.76 24.59
CA TYR A 399 25.54 -5.72 23.14
C TYR A 399 25.35 -4.28 22.65
N PRO A 400 26.42 -3.45 22.66
CA PRO A 400 26.37 -2.05 22.23
C PRO A 400 26.44 -1.88 20.70
N GLU A 401 26.76 -2.95 19.96
CA GLU A 401 26.91 -2.97 18.52
C GLU A 401 26.13 -4.16 17.94
N LEU A 402 26.05 -4.23 16.60
CA LEU A 402 25.54 -5.40 15.89
C LEU A 402 26.18 -6.68 16.43
N TYR A 403 25.34 -7.60 16.88
CA TYR A 403 25.75 -8.92 17.32
C TYR A 403 24.99 -9.98 16.53
N THR A 404 25.71 -10.96 16.01
CA THR A 404 25.12 -12.11 15.32
C THR A 404 25.71 -13.40 15.90
N GLN A 405 24.84 -14.34 16.24
CA GLN A 405 25.23 -15.65 16.75
C GLN A 405 24.48 -16.78 16.03
N GLY A 406 25.20 -17.83 15.70
CA GLY A 406 24.66 -18.96 14.94
C GLY A 406 24.74 -18.75 13.43
N VAL A 407 24.03 -19.59 12.69
CA VAL A 407 23.93 -19.54 11.23
C VAL A 407 22.48 -19.60 10.81
N ALA A 408 22.13 -18.88 9.75
CA ALA A 408 20.81 -18.95 9.15
C ALA A 408 20.45 -20.42 8.82
N PRO A 409 19.20 -20.84 9.05
CA PRO A 409 18.03 -20.02 9.38
C PRO A 409 17.73 -19.84 10.89
N SER A 410 18.64 -20.27 11.78
CA SER A 410 18.41 -20.27 13.24
C SER A 410 19.31 -19.29 13.99
N ASP A 411 19.75 -18.22 13.32
CA ASP A 411 20.63 -17.21 13.89
C ASP A 411 19.89 -16.22 14.80
N ILE A 412 20.64 -15.66 15.74
CA ILE A 412 20.21 -14.57 16.61
C ILE A 412 20.94 -13.32 16.15
N GLN A 413 20.20 -12.27 15.83
CA GLN A 413 20.73 -10.97 15.43
C GLN A 413 20.19 -9.87 16.36
N LEU A 414 21.11 -9.19 17.07
CA LEU A 414 20.83 -7.99 17.83
C LEU A 414 21.41 -6.82 17.05
N ILE A 415 20.54 -6.01 16.46
CA ILE A 415 20.92 -4.92 15.57
C ILE A 415 20.60 -3.61 16.28
N THR A 416 21.63 -3.00 16.84
CA THR A 416 21.58 -1.62 17.33
C THR A 416 21.88 -0.69 16.16
N SER A 417 21.01 0.29 15.88
CA SER A 417 21.38 1.40 14.99
C SER A 417 22.58 2.13 15.59
N ALA A 418 23.66 2.29 14.83
CA ALA A 418 24.86 2.94 15.34
C ALA A 418 24.71 4.47 15.33
N ILE A 419 24.95 5.13 16.46
CA ILE A 419 25.44 6.52 16.51
C ILE A 419 26.73 6.60 17.32
N ASP A 420 27.61 7.43 16.76
CA ASP A 420 28.97 7.79 17.14
C ASP A 420 29.03 8.39 18.55
N THR A 421 29.86 7.83 19.45
CA THR A 421 30.27 8.60 20.63
C THR A 421 31.35 9.58 20.19
N PRO A 422 31.23 10.90 20.46
CA PRO A 422 32.31 11.83 20.19
C PRO A 422 33.49 11.45 21.09
N VAL A 423 34.52 10.83 20.52
CA VAL A 423 35.79 10.68 21.21
C VAL A 423 36.41 12.07 21.27
N ASP A 424 36.38 12.70 22.45
CA ASP A 424 37.12 13.92 22.71
C ASP A 424 38.58 13.71 22.26
N PRO A 425 39.11 14.51 21.32
CA PRO A 425 40.47 14.32 20.84
C PRO A 425 41.44 14.57 22.00
N ILE A 426 42.17 13.52 22.39
CA ILE A 426 43.35 13.64 23.24
C ILE A 426 44.29 14.63 22.55
N PRO A 427 44.75 15.71 23.21
CA PRO A 427 45.68 16.64 22.59
C PRO A 427 46.99 15.91 22.29
N VAL A 428 47.25 15.64 21.01
CA VAL A 428 48.55 15.15 20.55
C VAL A 428 49.34 16.36 20.09
N ASP A 429 50.40 16.71 20.81
CA ASP A 429 51.35 17.73 20.38
C ASP A 429 51.89 17.37 18.97
N PRO A 430 51.92 18.31 18.02
CA PRO A 430 52.35 18.02 16.67
C PRO A 430 53.83 17.66 16.64
N ILE A 431 54.14 16.43 16.24
CA ILE A 431 55.49 16.01 15.89
C ILE A 431 55.85 16.66 14.55
N PRO A 432 57.00 17.36 14.41
CA PRO A 432 57.42 17.93 13.13
C PRO A 432 57.78 16.79 12.17
N VAL A 433 57.12 16.73 11.02
CA VAL A 433 57.47 15.80 9.94
C VAL A 433 58.28 16.58 8.90
N ASP A 434 59.56 16.23 8.75
CA ASP A 434 60.39 16.72 7.66
C ASP A 434 59.88 16.15 6.31
N PRO A 435 59.89 16.94 5.21
CA PRO A 435 59.42 16.46 3.91
C PRO A 435 60.39 15.43 3.31
N ILE A 436 59.88 14.24 3.01
CA ILE A 436 60.58 13.22 2.23
C ILE A 436 60.45 13.59 0.73
N PRO A 437 61.54 13.62 -0.06
CA PRO A 437 61.46 13.84 -1.51
C PRO A 437 60.90 12.60 -2.22
N ILE A 438 59.91 12.81 -3.10
CA ILE A 438 59.37 11.77 -3.99
C ILE A 438 60.14 11.83 -5.32
N ASP A 439 60.90 10.79 -5.64
CA ASP A 439 61.45 10.59 -6.99
C ASP A 439 60.37 10.01 -7.93
N PRO A 440 60.26 10.50 -9.18
CA PRO A 440 59.26 10.02 -10.13
C PRO A 440 59.65 8.66 -10.73
N ILE A 441 58.70 7.72 -10.70
CA ILE A 441 58.80 6.39 -11.33
C ILE A 441 58.59 6.53 -12.86
N PRO A 442 59.42 5.93 -13.72
CA PRO A 442 59.22 5.96 -15.18
C PRO A 442 58.08 5.02 -15.62
N ILE A 443 57.24 5.49 -16.53
CA ILE A 443 56.20 4.69 -17.21
C ILE A 443 56.76 4.26 -18.56
N ASP A 444 56.89 2.95 -18.78
CA ASP A 444 57.19 2.38 -20.11
C ASP A 444 55.92 2.28 -20.97
N PRO A 445 55.95 2.69 -22.26
CA PRO A 445 54.81 2.59 -23.17
C PRO A 445 54.66 1.19 -23.78
N ILE A 446 53.42 0.69 -23.82
CA ILE A 446 53.01 -0.57 -24.47
C ILE A 446 52.96 -0.36 -26.00
N PRO A 447 53.40 -1.32 -26.84
CA PRO A 447 53.45 -1.17 -28.30
C PRO A 447 52.08 -1.33 -28.97
N ILE A 448 51.82 -0.47 -29.97
CA ILE A 448 50.68 -0.53 -30.90
C ILE A 448 51.13 -1.27 -32.16
N ASP A 449 50.41 -2.31 -32.57
CA ASP A 449 50.56 -2.96 -33.88
C ASP A 449 49.55 -2.36 -34.89
N PRO A 450 50.00 -1.82 -36.03
CA PRO A 450 49.13 -1.27 -37.06
C PRO A 450 48.90 -2.29 -38.19
N ASN A 451 47.64 -2.59 -38.53
CA ASN A 451 47.30 -2.74 -39.94
C ASN A 451 45.80 -2.53 -40.23
N PRO A 452 45.48 -1.98 -41.43
CA PRO A 452 44.18 -1.38 -41.74
C PRO A 452 43.28 -2.29 -42.58
N VAL A 453 41.96 -2.07 -42.55
CA VAL A 453 41.03 -2.60 -43.55
C VAL A 453 40.21 -1.45 -44.14
N ASP A 454 40.36 -1.28 -45.45
CA ASP A 454 39.80 -0.26 -46.33
C ASP A 454 38.37 -0.63 -46.81
N PRO A 455 37.52 0.32 -47.27
CA PRO A 455 36.10 0.11 -47.54
C PRO A 455 35.72 0.04 -49.04
N ASN A 456 34.45 -0.37 -49.27
CA ASN A 456 33.57 -0.13 -50.45
C ASN A 456 33.80 -0.96 -51.74
N PRO A 457 32.89 -0.93 -52.75
CA PRO A 457 31.40 -0.91 -52.77
C PRO A 457 30.79 -1.85 -53.86
N VAL A 458 29.51 -2.24 -53.83
CA VAL A 458 28.77 -2.60 -55.08
C VAL A 458 27.24 -2.41 -54.99
N SER A 459 26.70 -1.63 -55.92
CA SER A 459 25.39 -1.80 -56.60
C SER A 459 25.69 -1.86 -58.11
N PRO A 460 24.88 -2.46 -59.03
CA PRO A 460 23.69 -1.77 -59.56
C PRO A 460 22.56 -2.63 -60.21
N ASP A 461 21.46 -1.93 -60.55
CA ASP A 461 20.51 -2.07 -61.69
C ASP A 461 19.33 -3.09 -61.76
N LEU A 462 18.11 -2.54 -61.55
CA LEU A 462 16.92 -2.37 -62.44
C LEU A 462 16.56 -3.40 -63.56
N PRO A 463 15.25 -3.61 -63.87
CA PRO A 463 14.55 -2.72 -64.83
C PRO A 463 13.11 -2.31 -64.49
N VAL A 464 12.69 -1.27 -65.22
CA VAL A 464 11.41 -0.54 -65.24
C VAL A 464 10.51 -1.13 -66.34
N ASP A 465 9.18 -1.12 -66.17
CA ASP A 465 8.25 -0.74 -67.26
C ASP A 465 6.92 -0.17 -66.72
N ALA A 466 6.35 0.76 -67.47
CA ALA A 466 5.34 1.73 -67.09
C ALA A 466 4.02 1.59 -67.88
N THR A 467 3.06 2.46 -67.53
CA THR A 467 1.80 2.84 -68.23
C THR A 467 0.61 1.89 -67.98
N ILE A 468 -0.61 2.35 -67.66
CA ILE A 468 -1.48 3.30 -68.40
C ILE A 468 -2.52 3.97 -67.44
N LEU A 469 -2.74 5.28 -67.58
CA LEU A 469 -3.99 6.03 -67.28
C LEU A 469 -4.69 6.31 -68.64
N PRO A 470 -6.03 6.45 -68.80
CA PRO A 470 -6.84 7.57 -68.24
C PRO A 470 -8.34 7.17 -67.91
N GLN A 471 -9.16 7.94 -67.20
CA GLN A 471 -9.93 9.10 -67.70
C GLN A 471 -10.82 9.73 -66.60
N GLN A 472 -11.13 11.01 -66.82
CA GLN A 472 -11.86 11.98 -66.00
C GLN A 472 -13.39 12.01 -66.22
N ASN A 473 -14.11 12.41 -65.14
CA ASN A 473 -15.28 13.31 -65.03
C ASN A 473 -16.70 12.84 -65.48
N PRO A 474 -17.83 13.47 -65.05
CA PRO A 474 -18.04 14.64 -64.15
C PRO A 474 -19.18 14.58 -63.08
N VAL A 475 -19.06 15.46 -62.07
CA VAL A 475 -20.03 16.44 -61.50
C VAL A 475 -21.53 16.10 -61.34
N SER A 476 -22.04 16.31 -60.11
CA SER A 476 -23.30 17.07 -59.90
C SER A 476 -23.36 17.68 -58.49
N GLN A 477 -23.47 19.02 -58.45
CA GLN A 477 -23.69 19.87 -57.27
C GLN A 477 -25.17 19.87 -56.85
N LEU A 478 -25.47 20.24 -55.60
CA LEU A 478 -26.34 21.38 -55.20
C LEU A 478 -26.41 21.47 -53.66
N SER A 479 -25.84 22.54 -53.06
CA SER A 479 -26.54 23.67 -52.38
C SER A 479 -26.94 23.35 -50.92
N THR A 480 -26.69 24.14 -49.86
CA THR A 480 -26.80 25.61 -49.63
C THR A 480 -26.10 26.03 -48.33
N ASP A 481 -25.71 27.31 -48.23
CA ASP A 481 -25.20 28.05 -47.06
C ASP A 481 -25.93 27.82 -45.72
N VAL A 482 -25.16 27.75 -44.62
CA VAL A 482 -25.34 28.55 -43.37
C VAL A 482 -23.98 28.70 -42.67
N SER A 483 -23.58 29.95 -42.40
CA SER A 483 -22.50 30.30 -41.47
C SER A 483 -23.04 30.35 -40.03
N LEU A 484 -22.49 29.52 -39.14
CA LEU A 484 -22.38 29.75 -37.70
C LEU A 484 -20.97 29.28 -37.28
N PRO A 485 -20.28 29.95 -36.32
CA PRO A 485 -18.96 29.52 -35.90
C PRO A 485 -19.12 28.24 -35.09
N SER A 486 -18.81 27.09 -35.70
CA SER A 486 -18.70 25.83 -34.96
C SER A 486 -17.34 25.80 -34.28
N VAL A 487 -17.32 26.12 -32.99
CA VAL A 487 -16.23 25.73 -32.09
C VAL A 487 -16.12 24.21 -32.19
N ALA A 488 -14.99 23.71 -32.69
CA ALA A 488 -14.66 22.30 -32.58
C ALA A 488 -14.29 22.03 -31.11
N ILE A 489 -15.31 21.82 -30.27
CA ILE A 489 -15.11 21.26 -28.94
C ILE A 489 -14.83 19.78 -29.18
N ASP A 490 -13.56 19.41 -29.08
CA ASP A 490 -13.14 18.02 -29.10
C ASP A 490 -13.74 17.32 -27.86
N PRO A 491 -14.71 16.40 -27.99
CA PRO A 491 -15.66 16.15 -26.91
C PRO A 491 -15.15 15.19 -25.83
N VAL A 492 -13.92 14.66 -25.91
CA VAL A 492 -13.48 13.59 -25.00
C VAL A 492 -12.38 14.02 -24.03
N LEU A 493 -11.36 14.77 -24.46
CA LEU A 493 -10.23 15.11 -23.57
C LEU A 493 -10.56 16.25 -22.60
N ALA A 494 -11.06 17.38 -23.10
CA ALA A 494 -11.18 18.59 -22.31
C ALA A 494 -12.06 18.42 -21.05
N PRO A 495 -13.23 17.74 -21.11
CA PRO A 495 -14.02 17.49 -19.89
C PRO A 495 -13.30 16.60 -18.87
N VAL A 496 -12.53 15.62 -19.35
CA VAL A 496 -11.77 14.69 -18.49
C VAL A 496 -10.63 15.44 -17.79
N ASP A 497 -9.80 16.16 -18.54
CA ASP A 497 -8.70 16.93 -17.96
C ASP A 497 -9.17 18.09 -17.06
N GLU A 498 -10.33 18.69 -17.37
CA GLU A 498 -10.97 19.66 -16.50
C GLU A 498 -11.30 19.08 -15.13
N ALA A 499 -11.87 17.87 -15.05
CA ALA A 499 -12.19 17.23 -13.77
C ALA A 499 -10.96 17.12 -12.86
N PHE A 500 -9.82 16.65 -13.40
CA PHE A 500 -8.55 16.61 -12.70
C PHE A 500 -8.06 18.01 -12.30
N THR A 501 -8.08 18.96 -13.24
CA THR A 501 -7.66 20.35 -13.03
C THR A 501 -8.39 20.98 -11.84
N ARG A 502 -9.73 20.86 -11.81
CA ARG A 502 -10.56 21.46 -10.76
C ARG A 502 -10.31 20.84 -9.39
N GLN A 503 -10.02 19.55 -9.32
CA GLN A 503 -9.72 18.87 -8.05
C GLN A 503 -8.42 19.42 -7.44
N PHE A 504 -7.35 19.52 -8.23
CA PHE A 504 -6.09 20.09 -7.76
C PHE A 504 -6.19 21.59 -7.48
N GLU A 505 -6.93 22.36 -8.27
CA GLU A 505 -7.17 23.79 -7.98
C GLU A 505 -7.85 23.99 -6.63
N THR A 506 -8.83 23.15 -6.32
CA THR A 506 -9.56 23.20 -5.04
C THR A 506 -8.64 22.83 -3.88
N TYR A 507 -7.91 21.71 -3.98
CA TYR A 507 -7.04 21.23 -2.91
C TYR A 507 -5.84 22.16 -2.65
N LEU A 508 -5.22 22.67 -3.71
CA LEU A 508 -4.02 23.52 -3.64
C LEU A 508 -4.35 25.02 -3.49
N GLY A 509 -5.61 25.42 -3.61
CA GLY A 509 -6.04 26.82 -3.56
C GLY A 509 -5.55 27.66 -4.75
N LEU A 510 -5.52 27.07 -5.95
CA LEU A 510 -5.04 27.72 -7.18
C LEU A 510 -6.17 28.47 -7.91
N PRO A 511 -5.85 29.53 -8.67
CA PRO A 511 -6.83 30.17 -9.55
C PRO A 511 -7.23 29.25 -10.70
N ASN A 512 -8.40 29.49 -11.29
CA ASN A 512 -8.87 28.73 -12.45
C ASN A 512 -7.92 28.89 -13.66
N ASN A 513 -7.48 27.76 -14.21
CA ASN A 513 -6.63 27.65 -15.40
C ASN A 513 -7.43 27.35 -16.65
N GLU A 514 -6.83 27.68 -17.80
CA GLU A 514 -7.35 27.36 -19.12
C GLU A 514 -7.19 25.86 -19.39
N ILE A 515 -8.27 25.22 -19.84
CA ILE A 515 -8.31 23.78 -20.08
C ILE A 515 -7.79 23.47 -21.48
N ARG A 516 -6.82 22.56 -21.56
CA ARG A 516 -6.21 22.11 -22.81
C ARG A 516 -7.18 21.27 -23.63
N THR A 517 -7.23 21.58 -24.91
CA THR A 517 -7.96 20.81 -25.92
C THR A 517 -7.12 19.64 -26.44
N LEU A 518 -7.76 18.67 -27.10
CA LEU A 518 -7.03 17.55 -27.71
C LEU A 518 -6.00 18.01 -28.76
N PRO A 519 -6.29 18.97 -29.67
CA PRO A 519 -5.27 19.47 -30.60
C PRO A 519 -4.05 20.07 -29.91
N GLU A 520 -4.24 20.80 -28.80
CA GLU A 520 -3.12 21.34 -28.03
C GLU A 520 -2.33 20.25 -27.32
N ALA A 521 -3.00 19.23 -26.77
CA ALA A 521 -2.33 18.07 -26.19
C ALA A 521 -1.48 17.36 -27.25
N GLN A 522 -1.99 17.19 -28.47
CA GLN A 522 -1.26 16.57 -29.57
C GLN A 522 -0.08 17.42 -30.03
N GLU A 523 -0.24 18.74 -30.12
CA GLU A 523 0.84 19.69 -30.43
C GLU A 523 1.96 19.57 -29.40
N ILE A 524 1.64 19.50 -28.10
CA ILE A 524 2.62 19.27 -27.04
C ILE A 524 3.38 17.96 -27.30
N LEU A 525 2.68 16.84 -27.52
CA LEU A 525 3.33 15.54 -27.73
C LEU A 525 4.22 15.53 -29.00
N GLN A 526 3.80 16.22 -30.07
CA GLN A 526 4.60 16.40 -31.29
C GLN A 526 5.86 17.24 -31.04
N ASP A 527 5.75 18.30 -30.25
CA ASP A 527 6.89 19.14 -29.88
C ASP A 527 7.92 18.37 -29.04
N ILE A 528 7.47 17.51 -28.12
CA ILE A 528 8.34 16.61 -27.37
C ILE A 528 9.02 15.60 -28.29
N GLU A 529 8.28 14.96 -29.19
CA GLU A 529 8.84 14.02 -30.17
C GLU A 529 9.90 14.69 -31.04
N LYS A 530 9.63 15.91 -31.50
CA LYS A 530 10.56 16.69 -32.30
C LYS A 530 11.80 17.12 -31.52
N ALA A 531 11.64 17.49 -30.25
CA ALA A 531 12.74 17.97 -29.42
C ALA A 531 13.65 16.84 -28.91
N THR A 532 13.09 15.66 -28.66
CA THR A 532 13.76 14.58 -27.91
C THR A 532 13.97 13.31 -28.73
N GLY A 533 13.22 13.11 -29.82
CA GLY A 533 13.14 11.85 -30.55
C GLY A 533 12.35 10.74 -29.83
N VAL A 534 11.82 11.03 -28.64
CA VAL A 534 11.02 10.10 -27.84
C VAL A 534 9.55 10.31 -28.15
N LYS A 535 8.79 9.23 -28.31
CA LYS A 535 7.34 9.29 -28.56
C LYS A 535 6.55 9.14 -27.26
N PRO A 536 5.96 10.21 -26.70
CA PRO A 536 5.13 10.14 -25.51
C PRO A 536 3.66 9.84 -25.82
N ALA A 537 2.96 9.30 -24.84
CA ALA A 537 1.50 9.22 -24.81
C ALA A 537 0.96 9.57 -23.43
N LEU A 538 -0.22 10.17 -23.38
CA LEU A 538 -0.96 10.44 -22.14
C LEU A 538 -2.00 9.33 -21.94
N ILE A 539 -2.10 8.81 -20.73
CA ILE A 539 -3.10 7.82 -20.32
C ILE A 539 -3.87 8.40 -19.14
N TYR A 540 -5.11 8.78 -19.38
CA TYR A 540 -6.05 9.13 -18.32
C TYR A 540 -6.72 7.86 -17.82
N VAL A 541 -6.69 7.67 -16.50
CA VAL A 541 -7.31 6.54 -15.80
C VAL A 541 -8.39 7.12 -14.90
N THR A 542 -9.65 6.87 -15.24
CA THR A 542 -10.82 7.48 -14.58
C THR A 542 -11.86 6.44 -14.22
N PHE A 543 -12.63 6.70 -13.17
CA PHE A 543 -13.86 5.97 -12.89
C PHE A 543 -15.05 6.78 -13.39
N VAL A 544 -15.90 6.17 -14.22
CA VAL A 544 -17.05 6.87 -14.79
C VAL A 544 -18.29 5.98 -14.80
N LEU A 545 -19.45 6.59 -14.69
CA LEU A 545 -20.75 5.90 -14.64
C LEU A 545 -20.93 4.87 -15.78
N PRO A 546 -21.59 3.73 -15.52
CA PRO A 546 -21.93 2.75 -16.55
C PRO A 546 -22.86 3.36 -17.62
N ASP A 547 -22.68 2.99 -18.88
CA ASP A 547 -23.46 3.54 -20.01
C ASP A 547 -24.99 3.28 -19.89
N THR A 548 -25.42 2.38 -19.00
CA THR A 548 -26.82 2.03 -18.74
C THR A 548 -27.52 2.91 -17.70
N SER A 549 -26.81 3.86 -17.07
CA SER A 549 -27.24 4.52 -15.82
C SER A 549 -27.67 5.99 -15.97
N LEU A 550 -28.36 6.36 -17.06
CA LEU A 550 -28.77 7.74 -17.37
C LEU A 550 -29.64 8.45 -16.30
N ASN A 551 -30.11 7.75 -15.25
CA ASN A 551 -30.93 8.31 -14.17
C ASN A 551 -30.59 7.75 -12.76
N ALA A 552 -29.42 7.13 -12.56
CA ALA A 552 -29.02 6.62 -11.24
C ALA A 552 -28.56 7.77 -10.32
N GLN A 553 -28.80 7.65 -9.01
CA GLN A 553 -28.13 8.52 -8.02
C GLN A 553 -26.61 8.30 -8.11
N PRO A 554 -25.79 9.32 -7.80
CA PRO A 554 -24.34 9.15 -7.79
C PRO A 554 -23.95 8.10 -6.76
N ASP A 555 -23.55 6.94 -7.24
CA ASP A 555 -23.02 5.83 -6.45
C ASP A 555 -21.66 5.47 -7.04
N ARG A 556 -20.60 5.88 -6.33
CA ARG A 556 -19.22 5.71 -6.78
C ARG A 556 -18.82 4.23 -6.85
N ASP A 557 -19.53 3.34 -6.17
CA ASP A 557 -19.20 1.91 -6.18
C ASP A 557 -19.62 1.23 -7.47
N ASN A 558 -20.53 1.88 -8.22
CA ASN A 558 -20.95 1.45 -9.54
C ASN A 558 -20.15 2.08 -10.68
N ASP A 559 -19.23 3.00 -10.41
CA ASP A 559 -18.38 3.57 -11.47
C ASP A 559 -17.47 2.48 -12.06
N GLU A 560 -17.31 2.52 -13.38
CA GLU A 560 -16.47 1.58 -14.13
C GLU A 560 -15.15 2.23 -14.54
N LEU A 561 -14.09 1.43 -14.52
CA LEU A 561 -12.77 1.84 -14.99
C LEU A 561 -12.79 2.13 -16.49
N GLU A 562 -12.34 3.33 -16.82
CA GLU A 562 -12.16 3.83 -18.18
C GLU A 562 -10.74 4.36 -18.40
N LEU A 563 -10.18 4.03 -19.56
CA LEU A 563 -8.92 4.54 -20.05
C LEU A 563 -9.13 5.46 -21.24
N LEU A 564 -8.46 6.61 -21.26
CA LEU A 564 -8.35 7.49 -22.42
C LEU A 564 -6.88 7.67 -22.79
N LEU A 565 -6.52 7.16 -23.96
CA LEU A 565 -5.18 7.26 -24.54
C LEU A 565 -5.12 8.41 -25.55
N VAL A 566 -4.18 9.34 -25.33
CA VAL A 566 -3.86 10.43 -26.24
C VAL A 566 -2.44 10.25 -26.76
N THR A 567 -2.30 10.27 -28.08
CA THR A 567 -1.01 10.15 -28.79
C THR A 567 -0.78 11.38 -29.67
N SER A 568 0.43 11.58 -30.20
CA SER A 568 0.79 12.77 -30.99
C SER A 568 -0.02 12.95 -32.27
N THR A 569 -0.75 11.92 -32.73
CA THR A 569 -1.61 11.97 -33.92
C THR A 569 -2.87 11.14 -33.74
N GLY A 570 -3.83 11.27 -34.66
CA GLY A 570 -5.06 10.47 -34.67
C GLY A 570 -6.12 10.96 -33.69
N ASN A 571 -7.14 10.14 -33.43
CA ASN A 571 -8.17 10.45 -32.45
C ASN A 571 -7.78 9.88 -31.07
N ALA A 572 -8.25 10.49 -30.00
CA ALA A 572 -8.11 9.91 -28.67
C ALA A 572 -8.84 8.55 -28.59
N ILE A 573 -8.22 7.58 -27.93
CA ILE A 573 -8.70 6.19 -27.88
C ILE A 573 -9.27 5.94 -26.49
N ARG A 574 -10.58 5.70 -26.42
CA ARG A 574 -11.32 5.42 -25.18
C ARG A 574 -11.55 3.91 -25.04
N LYS A 575 -11.27 3.33 -23.86
CA LYS A 575 -11.50 1.91 -23.56
C LYS A 575 -12.22 1.78 -22.21
N ARG A 576 -13.37 1.12 -22.22
CA ARG A 576 -14.05 0.65 -21.00
C ARG A 576 -13.50 -0.72 -20.64
N VAL A 577 -13.05 -0.89 -19.40
CA VAL A 577 -12.41 -2.14 -18.95
C VAL A 577 -13.44 -3.12 -18.36
N GLY A 578 -14.61 -2.64 -17.95
CA GLY A 578 -15.69 -3.48 -17.40
C GLY A 578 -15.42 -4.00 -15.98
N THR A 579 -14.56 -3.31 -15.23
CA THR A 579 -14.30 -3.56 -13.81
C THR A 579 -14.71 -2.34 -12.99
N LYS A 580 -15.25 -2.56 -11.78
CA LYS A 580 -15.80 -1.51 -10.92
C LYS A 580 -14.74 -0.87 -10.03
N ARG A 581 -14.97 0.39 -9.64
CA ARG A 581 -14.08 1.18 -8.77
C ARG A 581 -13.64 0.43 -7.50
N PRO A 582 -14.52 -0.13 -6.65
CA PRO A 582 -14.08 -0.76 -5.41
C PRO A 582 -13.13 -1.94 -5.63
N LYS A 583 -13.37 -2.72 -6.70
CA LYS A 583 -12.50 -3.86 -7.05
C LYS A 583 -11.12 -3.40 -7.52
N VAL A 584 -11.05 -2.33 -8.29
CA VAL A 584 -9.75 -1.80 -8.76
C VAL A 584 -8.97 -1.21 -7.60
N LEU A 585 -9.62 -0.43 -6.73
CA LEU A 585 -8.97 0.17 -5.58
C LEU A 585 -8.47 -0.87 -4.58
N ASN A 586 -9.26 -1.89 -4.24
CA ASN A 586 -8.81 -2.98 -3.37
C ASN A 586 -7.55 -3.70 -3.90
N VAL A 587 -7.48 -3.95 -5.22
CA VAL A 587 -6.26 -4.56 -5.82
C VAL A 587 -5.09 -3.58 -5.82
N ALA A 588 -5.34 -2.28 -5.99
CA ALA A 588 -4.32 -1.25 -5.87
C ALA A 588 -3.75 -1.17 -4.44
N ASP A 589 -4.61 -1.25 -3.42
CA ASP A 589 -4.23 -1.30 -2.01
C ASP A 589 -3.41 -2.56 -1.69
N THR A 590 -3.89 -3.73 -2.12
CA THR A 590 -3.16 -5.01 -1.97
C THR A 590 -1.77 -4.95 -2.63
N PHE A 591 -1.68 -4.36 -3.84
CA PHE A 591 -0.40 -4.19 -4.53
C PHE A 591 0.53 -3.27 -3.74
N ARG A 592 0.02 -2.15 -3.24
CA ARG A 592 0.78 -1.18 -2.45
C ARG A 592 1.32 -1.82 -1.16
N GLU A 593 0.49 -2.51 -0.39
CA GLU A 593 0.93 -3.19 0.83
C GLU A 593 2.02 -4.23 0.55
N SER A 594 1.79 -5.12 -0.42
CA SER A 594 2.72 -6.21 -0.74
C SER A 594 4.04 -5.72 -1.33
N VAL A 595 4.05 -4.64 -2.13
CA VAL A 595 5.29 -4.12 -2.74
C VAL A 595 6.16 -3.32 -1.76
N THR A 596 5.54 -2.74 -0.73
CA THR A 596 6.23 -1.93 0.28
C THR A 596 6.90 -2.74 1.38
N ASN A 597 6.53 -4.01 1.53
CA ASN A 597 7.12 -4.91 2.51
C ASN A 597 8.08 -5.91 1.82
N VAL A 598 9.39 -5.66 1.94
CA VAL A 598 10.46 -6.52 1.34
C VAL A 598 10.48 -7.94 1.92
N ARG A 599 9.82 -8.17 3.06
CA ARG A 599 9.83 -9.44 3.80
C ARG A 599 8.52 -10.20 3.68
N ASP A 600 7.51 -9.60 3.04
CA ASP A 600 6.21 -10.22 2.84
C ASP A 600 6.29 -11.40 1.87
N LYS A 601 5.67 -12.53 2.25
CA LYS A 601 5.54 -13.71 1.38
C LYS A 601 4.34 -13.59 0.42
N ARG A 602 3.48 -12.57 0.56
CA ARG A 602 2.42 -12.23 -0.41
C ARG A 602 3.06 -11.93 -1.77
N ASP A 603 2.60 -12.62 -2.81
CA ASP A 603 3.13 -12.44 -4.16
C ASP A 603 2.63 -11.12 -4.75
N TYR A 604 3.41 -10.03 -4.60
CA TYR A 604 3.12 -8.72 -5.20
C TYR A 604 2.92 -8.81 -6.72
N LEU A 605 3.41 -9.86 -7.40
CA LEU A 605 3.21 -10.07 -8.83
C LEU A 605 1.75 -10.35 -9.17
N TYR A 606 0.96 -10.95 -8.28
CA TYR A 606 -0.45 -11.21 -8.52
C TYR A 606 -1.28 -9.92 -8.70
N PRO A 607 -1.35 -9.01 -7.70
CA PRO A 607 -2.08 -7.77 -7.87
C PRO A 607 -1.42 -6.84 -8.91
N SER A 608 -0.08 -6.87 -9.04
CA SER A 608 0.65 -6.17 -10.11
C SER A 608 0.18 -6.59 -11.52
N ARG A 609 0.04 -7.90 -11.75
CA ARG A 609 -0.42 -8.43 -13.05
C ARG A 609 -1.87 -8.05 -13.32
N GLN A 610 -2.71 -8.09 -12.31
CA GLN A 610 -4.11 -7.74 -12.47
C GLN A 610 -4.31 -6.25 -12.79
N LEU A 611 -3.55 -5.36 -12.13
CA LEU A 611 -3.51 -3.94 -12.47
C LEU A 611 -2.95 -3.72 -13.88
N TYR A 612 -1.90 -4.43 -14.30
CA TYR A 612 -1.41 -4.36 -15.68
C TYR A 612 -2.50 -4.71 -16.70
N GLN A 613 -3.24 -5.79 -16.45
CA GLN A 613 -4.34 -6.24 -17.32
C GLN A 613 -5.46 -5.21 -17.46
N TRP A 614 -5.69 -4.40 -16.43
CA TRP A 614 -6.71 -3.36 -16.45
C TRP A 614 -6.21 -2.03 -16.99
N LEU A 615 -5.01 -1.61 -16.64
CA LEU A 615 -4.51 -0.25 -16.87
C LEU A 615 -3.66 -0.11 -18.15
N VAL A 616 -3.05 -1.19 -18.64
CA VAL A 616 -2.09 -1.14 -19.75
C VAL A 616 -2.47 -2.07 -20.89
N ALA A 617 -2.79 -3.33 -20.60
CA ALA A 617 -3.08 -4.33 -21.63
C ALA A 617 -4.15 -3.89 -22.66
N PRO A 618 -5.23 -3.17 -22.32
CA PRO A 618 -6.24 -2.73 -23.29
C PRO A 618 -5.73 -1.70 -24.32
N LEU A 619 -4.58 -1.08 -24.06
CA LEU A 619 -3.95 -0.04 -24.88
C LEU A 619 -2.73 -0.55 -25.66
N GLU A 620 -2.27 -1.77 -25.37
CA GLU A 620 -0.94 -2.23 -25.75
C GLU A 620 -0.72 -2.32 -27.27
N GLU A 621 -1.73 -2.75 -28.02
CA GLU A 621 -1.68 -2.79 -29.49
C GLU A 621 -1.49 -1.39 -30.08
N ASP A 622 -2.23 -0.41 -29.55
CA ASP A 622 -2.17 0.98 -30.00
C ASP A 622 -0.81 1.61 -29.66
N LEU A 623 -0.29 1.35 -28.45
CA LEU A 623 1.03 1.79 -28.00
C LEU A 623 2.16 1.23 -28.88
N GLN A 624 2.12 -0.08 -29.18
CA GLN A 624 3.12 -0.75 -30.02
C GLN A 624 3.08 -0.26 -31.47
N LYS A 625 1.88 -0.16 -32.06
CA LYS A 625 1.69 0.27 -33.44
C LYS A 625 2.24 1.68 -33.70
N GLN A 626 2.15 2.56 -32.70
CA GLN A 626 2.65 3.92 -32.79
C GLN A 626 4.14 4.07 -32.37
N GLY A 627 4.71 3.02 -31.78
CA GLY A 627 6.09 3.01 -31.28
C GLY A 627 6.28 3.95 -30.09
N ILE A 628 5.31 3.98 -29.18
CA ILE A 628 5.37 4.79 -27.96
C ILE A 628 6.50 4.30 -27.06
N GLN A 629 7.20 5.24 -26.42
CA GLN A 629 8.37 4.98 -25.55
C GLN A 629 8.21 5.60 -24.15
N ASN A 630 7.35 6.60 -24.00
CA ASN A 630 7.07 7.25 -22.72
C ASN A 630 5.57 7.27 -22.45
N LEU A 631 5.15 6.81 -21.26
CA LEU A 631 3.77 6.82 -20.80
C LEU A 631 3.63 7.81 -19.65
N VAL A 632 2.71 8.76 -19.79
CA VAL A 632 2.37 9.70 -18.73
C VAL A 632 0.97 9.39 -18.22
N PHE A 633 0.88 9.00 -16.96
CA PHE A 633 -0.39 8.66 -16.32
C PHE A 633 -1.01 9.91 -15.67
N ILE A 634 -2.33 10.07 -15.85
CA ILE A 634 -3.17 11.03 -15.12
C ILE A 634 -4.25 10.18 -14.45
N MET A 635 -4.17 10.02 -13.14
CA MET A 635 -4.93 9.00 -12.42
C MET A 635 -5.92 9.58 -11.41
N ASP A 636 -7.09 8.96 -11.36
CA ASP A 636 -8.14 9.22 -10.38
C ASP A 636 -7.67 8.94 -8.94
N VAL A 637 -8.45 9.43 -7.99
CA VAL A 637 -8.21 9.23 -6.56
C VAL A 637 -8.19 7.73 -6.19
N GLY A 638 -7.26 7.35 -5.32
CA GLY A 638 -6.98 5.97 -4.91
C GLY A 638 -6.02 5.22 -5.86
N LEU A 639 -5.71 5.79 -7.03
CA LEU A 639 -4.74 5.20 -7.97
C LEU A 639 -3.43 5.99 -8.05
N ARG A 640 -3.34 7.18 -7.45
CA ARG A 640 -2.16 8.06 -7.57
C ARG A 640 -0.95 7.53 -6.85
N SER A 641 -1.16 6.67 -5.86
CA SER A 641 -0.10 5.98 -5.11
C SER A 641 0.37 4.67 -5.76
N VAL A 642 -0.21 4.25 -6.89
CA VAL A 642 0.16 3.00 -7.57
C VAL A 642 1.55 3.11 -8.20
N ALA A 643 2.45 2.18 -7.86
CA ALA A 643 3.77 2.05 -8.46
C ALA A 643 3.69 1.50 -9.90
N VAL A 644 3.25 2.34 -10.84
CA VAL A 644 3.00 1.93 -12.24
C VAL A 644 4.23 1.30 -12.92
N ALA A 645 5.44 1.71 -12.53
CA ALA A 645 6.69 1.14 -13.01
C ALA A 645 6.81 -0.38 -12.74
N ALA A 646 6.22 -0.84 -11.63
CA ALA A 646 6.25 -2.23 -11.16
C ALA A 646 4.99 -3.03 -11.54
N LEU A 647 4.14 -2.53 -12.45
CA LEU A 647 3.09 -3.33 -13.07
C LEU A 647 3.71 -4.39 -13.98
N ASN A 648 3.27 -5.64 -13.89
CA ASN A 648 3.91 -6.77 -14.53
C ASN A 648 3.00 -7.42 -15.58
N ASP A 649 3.48 -7.60 -16.81
CA ASP A 649 2.69 -8.23 -17.90
C ASP A 649 2.60 -9.76 -17.80
N GLY A 650 3.20 -10.32 -16.76
CA GLY A 650 3.40 -11.72 -16.51
C GLY A 650 4.75 -12.27 -16.96
N LYS A 651 5.57 -11.46 -17.62
CA LYS A 651 6.94 -11.78 -18.05
C LYS A 651 7.95 -10.74 -17.56
N GLN A 652 7.60 -9.46 -17.67
CA GLN A 652 8.47 -8.32 -17.37
C GLN A 652 7.66 -7.16 -16.79
N PHE A 653 8.32 -6.25 -16.10
CA PHE A 653 7.72 -5.04 -15.54
C PHE A 653 7.52 -3.97 -16.61
N LEU A 654 6.56 -3.07 -16.40
CA LEU A 654 6.21 -1.99 -17.32
C LEU A 654 7.42 -1.09 -17.62
N VAL A 655 8.23 -0.83 -16.58
CA VAL A 655 9.46 -0.02 -16.69
C VAL A 655 10.49 -0.60 -17.65
N GLU A 656 10.49 -1.91 -17.89
CA GLU A 656 11.42 -2.55 -18.84
C GLU A 656 11.06 -2.21 -20.30
N ARG A 657 9.84 -1.75 -20.56
CA ARG A 657 9.32 -1.45 -21.91
C ARG A 657 9.12 0.03 -22.17
N TYR A 658 8.64 0.76 -21.17
CA TYR A 658 8.32 2.17 -21.30
C TYR A 658 8.92 2.96 -20.13
N SER A 659 9.39 4.17 -20.44
CA SER A 659 9.59 5.16 -19.38
C SER A 659 8.24 5.66 -18.89
N VAL A 660 8.08 5.89 -17.59
CA VAL A 660 6.79 6.26 -16.99
C VAL A 660 6.89 7.57 -16.19
N GLY A 661 5.79 8.29 -16.09
CA GLY A 661 5.64 9.46 -15.22
C GLY A 661 4.18 9.71 -14.85
N LEU A 662 3.94 10.57 -13.87
CA LEU A 662 2.64 10.99 -13.38
C LEU A 662 2.44 12.48 -13.64
N MET A 663 1.24 12.89 -14.04
CA MET A 663 0.81 14.28 -14.06
C MET A 663 -0.46 14.45 -13.23
N PRO A 664 -0.60 15.54 -12.45
CA PRO A 664 -1.87 15.86 -11.80
C PRO A 664 -2.95 16.18 -12.83
N SER A 665 -2.59 16.95 -13.86
CA SER A 665 -3.40 17.30 -15.02
C SER A 665 -2.48 17.86 -16.10
N LEU A 666 -2.87 17.70 -17.37
CA LEU A 666 -2.15 18.34 -18.48
C LEU A 666 -2.26 19.87 -18.41
N SER A 667 -3.44 20.40 -18.08
CA SER A 667 -3.70 21.85 -18.01
C SER A 667 -2.95 22.57 -16.89
N LEU A 668 -2.62 21.87 -15.80
CA LEU A 668 -1.84 22.43 -14.68
C LEU A 668 -0.32 22.29 -14.84
N THR A 669 0.13 21.48 -15.80
CA THR A 669 1.55 21.12 -15.92
C THR A 669 2.25 22.03 -16.94
N ASP A 670 3.42 22.58 -16.57
CA ASP A 670 4.28 23.26 -17.54
C ASP A 670 5.02 22.23 -18.41
N THR A 671 4.43 21.97 -19.58
CA THR A 671 4.87 20.96 -20.55
C THR A 671 6.05 21.38 -21.43
N ARG A 672 6.53 22.63 -21.30
CA ARG A 672 7.61 23.14 -22.17
C ARG A 672 8.92 22.41 -21.90
N TYR A 673 9.38 21.67 -22.91
CA TYR A 673 10.66 20.97 -22.84
C TYR A 673 11.83 21.92 -22.59
N LYS A 674 12.74 21.46 -21.72
CA LYS A 674 14.04 22.08 -21.51
C LYS A 674 15.06 20.98 -21.30
N ASP A 675 16.09 20.98 -22.13
CA ASP A 675 17.27 20.17 -21.87
C ASP A 675 17.98 20.68 -20.60
N ILE A 676 18.10 19.80 -19.61
CA ILE A 676 18.69 20.11 -18.30
C ILE A 676 20.11 19.61 -18.14
N ARG A 677 20.72 19.02 -19.17
CA ARG A 677 22.07 18.43 -19.08
C ARG A 677 23.16 19.44 -18.69
N ASP A 678 22.96 20.71 -19.01
CA ASP A 678 23.86 21.81 -18.65
C ASP A 678 23.41 22.58 -17.38
N SER A 679 22.32 22.16 -16.73
CA SER A 679 21.79 22.84 -15.53
C SER A 679 22.69 22.65 -14.32
N GLN A 680 22.84 23.66 -13.47
CA GLN A 680 23.51 23.52 -12.18
C GLN A 680 22.57 22.89 -11.13
N VAL A 681 23.13 22.06 -10.24
CA VAL A 681 22.41 21.44 -9.10
C VAL A 681 22.65 22.25 -7.82
N LEU A 682 21.58 22.58 -7.10
CA LEU A 682 21.64 22.95 -5.69
C LEU A 682 21.22 21.73 -4.86
N ALA A 683 22.20 21.07 -4.26
CA ALA A 683 22.00 19.92 -3.39
C ALA A 683 22.01 20.39 -1.93
N MET A 684 21.00 20.00 -1.14
CA MET A 684 20.97 20.29 0.28
C MET A 684 20.44 19.08 1.04
N GLY A 685 20.92 18.83 2.24
CA GLY A 685 20.48 17.65 2.99
C GLY A 685 20.77 17.74 4.48
N VAL A 686 20.14 16.86 5.23
CA VAL A 686 20.36 16.69 6.67
C VAL A 686 20.75 15.24 6.90
N GLU A 687 21.93 15.04 7.47
CA GLU A 687 22.40 13.75 7.97
C GLU A 687 21.88 13.53 9.38
N GLU A 688 22.11 14.49 10.27
CA GLU A 688 21.75 14.40 11.69
C GLU A 688 20.53 15.26 12.04
N PHE A 689 19.51 14.62 12.63
CA PHE A 689 18.30 15.28 13.10
C PHE A 689 18.21 15.22 14.62
N PRO A 690 17.72 16.29 15.29
CA PRO A 690 17.50 16.26 16.74
C PRO A 690 16.38 15.30 17.19
N ASP A 691 15.41 15.03 16.31
CA ASP A 691 14.14 14.34 16.62
C ASP A 691 13.75 13.29 15.56
N LYS A 692 14.68 12.86 14.71
CA LYS A 692 14.43 11.87 13.64
C LYS A 692 15.63 10.96 13.41
N ARG A 693 15.39 9.81 12.78
CA ARG A 693 16.45 8.90 12.33
C ARG A 693 17.48 9.62 11.43
N PRO A 694 18.79 9.45 11.66
CA PRO A 694 19.83 10.01 10.79
C PRO A 694 19.81 9.35 9.40
N LEU A 695 20.32 10.08 8.42
CA LEU A 695 20.45 9.64 7.02
C LEU A 695 21.94 9.63 6.61
N PRO A 696 22.72 8.62 7.03
CA PRO A 696 24.17 8.58 6.85
C PRO A 696 24.62 8.57 5.39
N ALA A 697 23.79 8.17 4.43
CA ALA A 697 24.13 8.28 3.01
C ALA A 697 24.15 9.72 2.50
N VAL A 698 23.46 10.66 3.16
CA VAL A 698 23.23 12.02 2.64
C VAL A 698 24.53 12.76 2.29
N PRO A 699 25.56 12.82 3.16
CA PRO A 699 26.81 13.50 2.81
C PRO A 699 27.47 12.90 1.58
N LEU A 700 27.48 11.57 1.46
CA LEU A 700 28.02 10.84 0.33
C LEU A 700 27.21 11.11 -0.94
N GLU A 701 25.88 11.07 -0.85
CA GLU A 701 24.95 11.38 -1.94
C GLU A 701 25.21 12.78 -2.50
N LEU A 702 25.22 13.81 -1.63
CA LEU A 702 25.44 15.19 -2.06
C LEU A 702 26.83 15.38 -2.69
N ASN A 703 27.85 14.68 -2.16
CA ASN A 703 29.20 14.71 -2.70
C ASN A 703 29.26 14.11 -4.11
N VAL A 704 28.73 12.89 -4.28
CA VAL A 704 28.71 12.19 -5.56
C VAL A 704 27.98 13.02 -6.62
N ILE A 705 26.80 13.55 -6.27
CA ILE A 705 26.00 14.38 -7.19
C ILE A 705 26.76 15.64 -7.59
N THR A 706 27.35 16.39 -6.66
CA THR A 706 27.89 17.74 -6.96
C THR A 706 29.37 17.80 -7.31
N LYS A 707 30.14 16.73 -7.05
CA LYS A 707 31.58 16.67 -7.30
C LYS A 707 31.98 15.70 -8.40
N GLN A 708 31.20 14.62 -8.58
CA GLN A 708 31.58 13.54 -9.49
C GLN A 708 30.65 13.46 -10.70
N LEU A 709 29.34 13.58 -10.48
CA LEU A 709 28.35 13.44 -11.52
C LEU A 709 27.98 14.79 -12.13
N TRP A 710 27.63 15.79 -11.34
CA TRP A 710 27.03 17.02 -11.84
C TRP A 710 27.74 18.26 -11.30
N SER A 711 27.65 19.37 -12.03
CA SER A 711 28.14 20.66 -11.55
C SER A 711 27.10 21.32 -10.64
N GLY A 712 27.51 21.79 -9.47
CA GLY A 712 26.60 22.38 -8.50
C GLY A 712 27.23 22.78 -7.18
N LYS A 713 26.38 23.10 -6.20
CA LYS A 713 26.74 23.40 -4.81
C LYS A 713 25.99 22.46 -3.87
N SER A 714 26.65 22.04 -2.78
CA SER A 714 26.05 21.23 -1.71
C SER A 714 26.08 21.95 -0.36
N PHE A 715 25.07 21.71 0.47
CA PHE A 715 24.96 22.23 1.84
C PHE A 715 24.37 21.17 2.78
N LEU A 716 25.02 20.92 3.91
CA LEU A 716 24.68 19.84 4.85
C LEU A 716 24.27 20.43 6.21
N ASP A 717 23.35 19.76 6.90
CA ASP A 717 22.91 20.02 8.29
C ASP A 717 22.64 21.49 8.58
N GLY A 718 23.44 22.12 9.45
CA GLY A 718 23.31 23.53 9.83
C GLY A 718 23.32 24.52 8.66
N ALA A 719 23.83 24.10 7.49
CA ALA A 719 23.78 24.89 6.26
C ALA A 719 22.51 24.65 5.42
N PHE A 720 21.73 23.60 5.70
CA PHE A 720 20.43 23.34 5.09
C PHE A 720 19.28 23.98 5.87
N THR A 721 19.17 25.30 5.71
CA THR A 721 18.10 26.12 6.27
C THR A 721 17.31 26.81 5.18
N LEU A 722 16.07 27.22 5.50
CA LEU A 722 15.19 27.92 4.57
C LEU A 722 15.81 29.21 4.02
N ASP A 723 16.50 29.95 4.89
CA ASP A 723 17.16 31.21 4.52
C ASP A 723 18.32 30.97 3.55
N ASN A 724 19.13 29.93 3.80
CA ASN A 724 20.22 29.61 2.88
C ASN A 724 19.68 29.09 1.54
N LEU A 725 18.66 28.23 1.55
CA LEU A 725 17.99 27.75 0.32
C LEU A 725 17.51 28.93 -0.56
N LYS A 726 16.86 29.93 0.04
CA LYS A 726 16.44 31.16 -0.65
C LYS A 726 17.64 32.00 -1.11
N ALA A 727 18.67 32.14 -0.28
CA ALA A 727 19.87 32.91 -0.60
C ALA A 727 20.62 32.33 -1.81
N GLN A 728 20.84 31.02 -1.84
CA GLN A 728 21.52 30.35 -2.95
C GLN A 728 20.73 30.46 -4.25
N ARG A 729 19.41 30.25 -4.21
CA ARG A 729 18.54 30.43 -5.39
C ARG A 729 18.51 31.86 -5.92
N LYS A 730 18.69 32.86 -5.06
CA LYS A 730 18.81 34.26 -5.48
C LYS A 730 20.17 34.56 -6.13
N GLN A 731 21.24 33.89 -5.72
CA GLN A 731 22.58 34.10 -6.25
C GLN A 731 22.76 33.45 -7.62
N GLU A 732 22.27 32.22 -7.78
CA GLU A 732 22.45 31.44 -9.00
C GLU A 732 21.15 30.74 -9.45
N PRO A 733 20.87 30.71 -10.75
CA PRO A 733 19.66 30.13 -11.31
C PRO A 733 19.78 28.60 -11.43
N PHE A 734 20.00 27.89 -10.32
CA PHE A 734 20.02 26.43 -10.29
C PHE A 734 18.77 25.84 -10.97
N GLY A 735 18.99 25.02 -12.00
CA GLY A 735 17.91 24.38 -12.76
C GLY A 735 17.43 23.09 -12.09
N ILE A 736 18.24 22.53 -11.18
CA ILE A 736 17.92 21.33 -10.41
C ILE A 736 18.07 21.66 -8.92
N ILE A 737 17.07 21.30 -8.11
CA ILE A 737 17.15 21.33 -6.65
C ILE A 737 17.04 19.90 -6.15
N HIS A 738 17.99 19.47 -5.34
CA HIS A 738 18.01 18.14 -4.73
C HIS A 738 18.02 18.28 -3.22
N LEU A 739 17.00 17.74 -2.56
CA LEU A 739 16.81 17.79 -1.11
C LEU A 739 16.88 16.36 -0.56
N ALA A 740 17.92 16.04 0.19
CA ALA A 740 18.13 14.73 0.81
C ALA A 740 17.87 14.83 2.31
N THR A 741 16.61 14.59 2.70
CA THR A 741 16.06 14.78 4.05
C THR A 741 14.71 14.11 4.15
N HIS A 742 14.19 13.89 5.35
CA HIS A 742 12.82 13.41 5.56
C HIS A 742 11.76 14.40 5.03
N ALA A 743 10.75 13.88 4.35
CA ALA A 743 9.54 14.63 3.99
C ALA A 743 8.30 13.76 4.19
N ASN A 744 7.24 14.32 4.78
CA ASN A 744 6.02 13.59 5.08
C ASN A 744 4.83 14.22 4.34
N PHE A 745 4.12 13.41 3.56
CA PHE A 745 2.80 13.74 3.01
C PHE A 745 1.73 13.13 3.90
N LEU A 746 1.03 13.98 4.64
CA LEU A 746 0.02 13.59 5.63
C LEU A 746 -1.39 13.89 5.10
N PRO A 747 -2.41 13.14 5.54
CA PRO A 747 -3.81 13.43 5.24
C PRO A 747 -4.23 14.85 5.65
N GLY A 748 -5.33 15.34 5.06
CA GLY A 748 -5.86 16.67 5.30
C GLY A 748 -5.25 17.76 4.40
N ALA A 749 -5.22 18.98 4.94
CA ALA A 749 -4.76 20.15 4.22
C ALA A 749 -3.25 20.08 3.88
N ALA A 750 -2.86 20.71 2.77
CA ALA A 750 -1.46 20.77 2.33
C ALA A 750 -0.48 21.31 3.39
N SER A 751 -0.94 22.07 4.40
CA SER A 751 -0.13 22.59 5.51
C SER A 751 0.27 21.53 6.56
N ASN A 752 -0.39 20.37 6.55
CA ASN A 752 -0.03 19.22 7.38
C ASN A 752 1.26 18.56 6.87
N SER A 753 1.45 18.53 5.55
CA SER A 753 2.60 17.95 4.88
C SER A 753 3.82 18.86 4.90
N TYR A 754 5.02 18.30 5.02
CA TYR A 754 6.25 19.08 5.18
C TYR A 754 7.52 18.38 4.69
N ILE A 755 8.51 19.20 4.31
CA ILE A 755 9.91 18.81 4.12
C ILE A 755 10.68 19.23 5.37
N GLN A 756 11.40 18.30 5.99
CA GLN A 756 12.23 18.58 7.16
C GLN A 756 13.51 19.31 6.73
N LEU A 757 13.71 20.52 7.24
CA LEU A 757 15.00 21.22 7.18
C LEU A 757 15.73 20.99 8.50
N TRP A 758 17.01 21.36 8.58
CA TRP A 758 17.79 21.11 9.79
C TRP A 758 17.22 21.79 11.05
N ASN A 759 16.67 23.00 10.92
CA ASN A 759 16.15 23.79 12.04
C ASN A 759 14.63 24.01 12.04
N SER A 760 13.91 23.54 11.02
CA SER A 760 12.51 23.89 10.81
C SER A 760 11.82 22.94 9.84
N LYS A 761 10.49 23.01 9.77
CA LYS A 761 9.68 22.29 8.78
C LYS A 761 9.24 23.27 7.69
N LEU A 762 9.53 22.95 6.43
CA LEU A 762 9.03 23.67 5.26
C LEU A 762 7.73 23.00 4.80
N ARG A 763 6.60 23.63 5.08
CA ARG A 763 5.28 23.05 4.75
C ARG A 763 4.99 23.16 3.25
N LEU A 764 4.15 22.27 2.73
CA LEU A 764 3.81 22.24 1.30
C LEU A 764 3.09 23.53 0.83
N ASP A 765 2.24 24.13 1.68
CA ASP A 765 1.57 25.42 1.42
C ASP A 765 2.54 26.62 1.38
N GLN A 766 3.78 26.44 1.84
CA GLN A 766 4.82 27.48 1.81
C GLN A 766 5.71 27.40 0.57
N LEU A 767 5.71 26.28 -0.18
CA LEU A 767 6.57 26.10 -1.35
C LEU A 767 6.37 27.15 -2.45
N PRO A 768 5.14 27.61 -2.78
CA PRO A 768 4.95 28.66 -3.79
C PRO A 768 5.73 29.95 -3.48
N GLN A 769 5.96 30.23 -2.20
CA GLN A 769 6.64 31.44 -1.72
C GLN A 769 8.16 31.41 -2.00
N LEU A 770 8.71 30.25 -2.38
CA LEU A 770 10.11 30.11 -2.77
C LEU A 770 10.41 30.65 -4.18
N GLY A 771 9.37 30.89 -4.99
CA GLY A 771 9.51 31.50 -6.31
C GLY A 771 10.33 30.64 -7.28
N TRP A 772 10.25 29.32 -7.17
CA TRP A 772 11.01 28.38 -8.01
C TRP A 772 10.61 28.39 -9.48
N ASN A 773 9.55 29.10 -9.85
CA ASN A 773 9.22 29.40 -11.25
C ASN A 773 10.01 30.59 -11.83
N LYS A 774 10.84 31.29 -11.04
CA LYS A 774 11.54 32.54 -11.43
C LYS A 774 12.96 32.64 -10.85
N PRO A 775 14.00 32.20 -11.58
CA PRO A 775 13.93 31.43 -12.83
C PRO A 775 13.48 29.99 -12.58
N PRO A 776 12.88 29.30 -13.57
CA PRO A 776 12.32 27.96 -13.41
C PRO A 776 13.32 26.93 -12.86
N VAL A 777 12.88 26.16 -11.87
CA VAL A 777 13.46 24.87 -11.51
C VAL A 777 12.84 23.82 -12.42
N GLU A 778 13.69 23.16 -13.18
CA GLU A 778 13.30 22.15 -14.16
C GLU A 778 13.14 20.76 -13.51
N LEU A 779 13.79 20.52 -12.36
CA LEU A 779 13.67 19.30 -11.57
C LEU A 779 13.89 19.56 -10.08
N LEU A 780 12.89 19.24 -9.27
CA LEU A 780 13.02 19.04 -7.82
C LEU A 780 13.23 17.55 -7.56
N VAL A 781 14.21 17.18 -6.76
CA VAL A 781 14.42 15.81 -6.28
C VAL A 781 14.26 15.82 -4.77
N LEU A 782 13.34 15.04 -4.25
CA LEU A 782 13.21 14.75 -2.83
C LEU A 782 13.72 13.33 -2.61
N SER A 783 14.92 13.21 -2.03
CA SER A 783 15.63 11.94 -1.96
C SER A 783 15.04 10.99 -0.92
N ALA A 784 14.43 11.50 0.16
CA ALA A 784 13.71 10.69 1.13
C ALA A 784 12.30 11.28 1.37
N CYS A 785 11.26 10.55 1.02
CA CYS A 785 9.87 10.92 1.31
C CYS A 785 9.10 9.74 1.89
N ARG A 786 8.18 10.03 2.78
CA ARG A 786 7.11 9.13 3.21
C ARG A 786 5.79 9.78 2.84
N SER A 787 4.94 9.06 2.13
CA SER A 787 3.55 9.46 1.91
C SER A 787 2.65 8.55 2.73
N ALA A 788 1.56 9.07 3.28
CA ALA A 788 0.49 8.24 3.84
C ALA A 788 -0.11 7.41 2.71
N LEU A 789 0.25 6.14 2.69
CA LEU A 789 -0.10 5.21 1.62
C LEU A 789 -1.60 4.93 1.65
N GLY A 790 -2.31 5.26 0.57
CA GLY A 790 -3.74 4.97 0.42
C GLY A 790 -4.71 6.03 0.90
N ASP A 791 -4.21 7.13 1.46
CA ASP A 791 -5.06 8.26 1.82
C ASP A 791 -5.30 9.19 0.61
N GLU A 792 -6.58 9.47 0.32
CA GLU A 792 -7.00 10.26 -0.84
C GLU A 792 -6.40 11.69 -0.84
N GLU A 793 -6.22 12.30 0.35
CA GLU A 793 -5.73 13.67 0.50
C GLU A 793 -4.20 13.74 0.48
N ALA A 794 -3.52 12.76 1.06
CA ALA A 794 -2.07 12.60 0.95
C ALA A 794 -1.65 12.34 -0.51
N GLU A 795 -2.45 11.55 -1.25
CA GLU A 795 -2.28 11.35 -2.69
C GLU A 795 -2.37 12.66 -3.49
N LEU A 796 -3.30 13.55 -3.13
CA LEU A 796 -3.41 14.88 -3.74
C LEU A 796 -2.19 15.75 -3.44
N GLY A 797 -1.70 15.72 -2.19
CA GLY A 797 -0.46 16.40 -1.80
C GLY A 797 0.74 15.92 -2.60
N PHE A 798 0.88 14.62 -2.80
CA PHE A 798 1.97 14.01 -3.57
C PHE A 798 1.85 14.27 -5.08
N ALA A 799 0.72 13.94 -5.69
CA ALA A 799 0.50 14.11 -7.13
C ALA A 799 0.47 15.58 -7.56
N GLY A 800 0.13 16.49 -6.64
CA GLY A 800 0.17 17.94 -6.83
C GLY A 800 1.52 18.60 -6.53
N LEU A 801 2.53 17.84 -6.09
CA LEU A 801 3.80 18.38 -5.56
C LEU A 801 4.51 19.34 -6.53
N SER A 802 4.61 18.99 -7.81
CA SER A 802 5.32 19.82 -8.79
C SER A 802 4.61 21.17 -9.02
N VAL A 803 3.28 21.13 -9.13
CA VAL A 803 2.43 22.32 -9.26
C VAL A 803 2.54 23.19 -8.02
N GLN A 804 2.41 22.59 -6.84
CA GLN A 804 2.51 23.28 -5.55
C GLN A 804 3.89 23.92 -5.35
N ALA A 805 4.95 23.23 -5.74
CA ALA A 805 6.31 23.74 -5.66
C ALA A 805 6.63 24.80 -6.73
N GLY A 806 5.78 24.94 -7.75
CA GLY A 806 6.02 25.82 -8.90
C GLY A 806 7.23 25.37 -9.73
N VAL A 807 7.53 24.07 -9.75
CA VAL A 807 8.60 23.44 -10.53
C VAL A 807 8.00 22.67 -11.70
N LYS A 808 8.79 22.40 -12.74
CA LYS A 808 8.25 21.61 -13.87
C LYS A 808 8.06 20.14 -13.53
N SER A 809 8.96 19.58 -12.70
CA SER A 809 8.98 18.17 -12.37
C SER A 809 9.47 17.97 -10.94
N SER A 810 8.90 16.99 -10.27
CA SER A 810 9.37 16.51 -8.97
C SER A 810 9.64 15.01 -9.05
N LEU A 811 10.82 14.56 -8.62
CA LEU A 811 11.13 13.16 -8.35
C LEU A 811 10.99 12.95 -6.84
N ALA A 812 10.10 12.06 -6.41
CA ALA A 812 9.84 11.78 -5.01
C ALA A 812 9.43 10.31 -4.82
N SER A 813 9.58 9.80 -3.59
CA SER A 813 9.18 8.44 -3.23
C SER A 813 7.73 8.36 -2.74
N LEU A 814 7.05 7.29 -3.15
CA LEU A 814 5.68 6.94 -2.77
C LEU A 814 5.59 6.44 -1.32
N TRP A 815 6.60 5.68 -0.87
CA TRP A 815 6.69 5.10 0.48
C TRP A 815 8.07 5.30 1.11
N TYR A 816 8.24 4.80 2.34
CA TYR A 816 9.51 4.80 3.04
C TYR A 816 10.59 3.98 2.31
N VAL A 817 11.72 4.61 2.01
CA VAL A 817 12.82 4.01 1.25
C VAL A 817 14.04 3.78 2.13
N SER A 818 14.78 2.72 1.81
CA SER A 818 16.09 2.47 2.42
C SER A 818 17.12 3.50 1.95
N ASP A 819 18.00 3.90 2.86
CA ASP A 819 19.02 4.93 2.62
C ASP A 819 20.05 4.46 1.57
N GLU A 820 20.52 3.21 1.66
CA GLU A 820 21.44 2.62 0.70
C GLU A 820 20.80 2.41 -0.69
N GLY A 821 19.51 2.01 -0.72
CA GLY A 821 18.75 1.87 -1.97
C GLY A 821 18.57 3.20 -2.68
N THR A 822 18.26 4.25 -1.91
CA THR A 822 18.11 5.62 -2.39
C THR A 822 19.42 6.16 -2.95
N LEU A 823 20.53 6.01 -2.22
CA LEU A 823 21.86 6.40 -2.71
C LEU A 823 22.19 5.71 -4.04
N GLY A 824 21.91 4.41 -4.15
CA GLY A 824 22.09 3.63 -5.39
C GLY A 824 21.25 4.16 -6.55
N LEU A 825 19.95 4.38 -6.31
CA LEU A 825 19.04 4.91 -7.32
C LEU A 825 19.45 6.31 -7.78
N MET A 826 19.71 7.24 -6.84
CA MET A 826 20.03 8.63 -7.15
C MET A 826 21.37 8.77 -7.87
N THR A 827 22.38 8.01 -7.44
CA THR A 827 23.67 7.93 -8.14
C THR A 827 23.47 7.50 -9.59
N ASN A 828 22.68 6.44 -9.82
CA ASN A 828 22.44 5.96 -11.18
C ASN A 828 21.56 6.93 -11.98
N PHE A 829 20.52 7.50 -11.38
CA PHE A 829 19.64 8.48 -12.01
C PHE A 829 20.44 9.68 -12.54
N TYR A 830 21.27 10.31 -11.70
CA TYR A 830 22.12 11.43 -12.14
C TYR A 830 23.16 11.02 -13.18
N GLN A 831 23.66 9.79 -13.13
CA GLN A 831 24.56 9.27 -14.16
C GLN A 831 23.83 9.15 -15.52
N LYS A 832 22.63 8.55 -15.54
CA LYS A 832 21.83 8.38 -16.76
C LYS A 832 21.28 9.70 -17.29
N LEU A 833 20.98 10.65 -16.40
CA LEU A 833 20.45 11.97 -16.74
C LEU A 833 21.41 12.78 -17.64
N LYS A 834 22.72 12.49 -17.63
CA LYS A 834 23.69 13.10 -18.55
C LYS A 834 23.45 12.79 -20.01
N THR A 835 22.87 11.61 -20.28
CA THR A 835 22.79 11.05 -21.63
C THR A 835 21.36 10.82 -22.09
N ALA A 836 20.42 10.63 -21.17
CA ALA A 836 19.03 10.40 -21.50
C ALA A 836 18.43 11.65 -22.19
N PRO A 837 17.59 11.46 -23.22
CA PRO A 837 16.93 12.57 -23.90
C PRO A 837 15.82 13.23 -23.06
N ILE A 838 15.26 12.47 -22.11
CA ILE A 838 14.24 12.93 -21.16
C ILE A 838 14.48 12.40 -19.74
N LYS A 839 13.93 13.12 -18.74
CA LYS A 839 14.02 12.76 -17.31
C LYS A 839 13.48 11.36 -17.01
N ALA A 840 12.33 10.98 -17.58
CA ALA A 840 11.73 9.67 -17.33
C ALA A 840 12.55 8.49 -17.86
N ILE A 841 13.30 8.65 -18.95
CA ILE A 841 14.22 7.61 -19.43
C ILE A 841 15.42 7.48 -18.50
N ALA A 842 15.91 8.57 -17.91
CA ALA A 842 16.98 8.49 -16.92
C ALA A 842 16.54 7.69 -15.69
N LEU A 843 15.32 7.92 -15.18
CA LEU A 843 14.75 7.16 -14.08
C LEU A 843 14.52 5.69 -14.45
N GLN A 844 13.92 5.44 -15.62
CA GLN A 844 13.71 4.09 -16.15
C GLN A 844 15.02 3.28 -16.18
N GLN A 845 16.10 3.88 -16.69
CA GLN A 845 17.40 3.21 -16.78
C GLN A 845 18.02 2.93 -15.41
N ALA A 846 17.81 3.81 -14.42
CA ALA A 846 18.23 3.58 -13.04
C ALA A 846 17.45 2.43 -12.40
N GLN A 847 16.12 2.40 -12.61
CA GLN A 847 15.25 1.35 -12.10
C GLN A 847 15.60 -0.03 -12.70
N ILE A 848 15.83 -0.10 -14.01
CA ILE A 848 16.26 -1.33 -14.69
C ILE A 848 17.63 -1.81 -14.15
N ALA A 849 18.57 -0.91 -13.89
CA ALA A 849 19.88 -1.29 -13.33
C ALA A 849 19.74 -1.94 -11.94
N MET A 850 18.84 -1.42 -11.09
CA MET A 850 18.55 -2.03 -9.78
C MET A 850 17.83 -3.38 -9.96
N LEU A 851 16.81 -3.44 -10.80
CA LEU A 851 16.08 -4.68 -11.13
C LEU A 851 17.01 -5.81 -11.59
N ASN A 852 18.02 -5.49 -12.40
CA ASN A 852 18.99 -6.45 -12.91
C ASN A 852 20.11 -6.82 -11.90
N GLY A 853 20.11 -6.23 -10.70
CA GLY A 853 21.14 -6.45 -9.67
C GLY A 853 22.49 -5.80 -10.00
N GLU A 854 22.53 -4.88 -10.96
CA GLU A 854 23.73 -4.10 -11.28
C GLU A 854 24.04 -3.08 -10.18
N VAL A 855 23.01 -2.67 -9.43
CA VAL A 855 23.12 -1.87 -8.22
C VAL A 855 22.91 -2.76 -7.02
N ARG A 856 23.91 -2.90 -6.15
CA ARG A 856 23.86 -3.80 -4.98
C ARG A 856 24.85 -3.35 -3.91
N VAL A 857 24.57 -3.74 -2.67
CA VAL A 857 25.50 -3.61 -1.54
C VAL A 857 26.22 -4.92 -1.32
N GLU A 858 27.55 -4.88 -1.29
CA GLU A 858 28.40 -6.05 -1.10
C GLU A 858 29.71 -5.62 -0.42
N ASP A 859 30.09 -6.30 0.67
CA ASP A 859 31.32 -6.03 1.44
C ASP A 859 31.46 -4.56 1.89
N GLY A 860 30.36 -3.94 2.32
CA GLY A 860 30.33 -2.54 2.75
C GLY A 860 30.49 -1.52 1.61
N GLN A 861 30.35 -1.97 0.37
CA GLN A 861 30.44 -1.14 -0.83
C GLN A 861 29.13 -1.15 -1.59
N LEU A 862 28.76 -0.01 -2.15
CA LEU A 862 27.67 0.12 -3.09
C LEU A 862 28.23 0.05 -4.51
N TYR A 863 27.91 -1.04 -5.19
CA TYR A 863 28.23 -1.21 -6.60
C TYR A 863 27.15 -0.57 -7.45
N THR A 864 27.57 0.12 -8.50
CA THR A 864 26.68 0.67 -9.54
C THR A 864 27.33 0.48 -10.92
N PRO A 865 26.55 0.57 -12.01
CA PRO A 865 27.10 0.66 -13.37
C PRO A 865 28.13 1.78 -13.58
N GLY A 866 28.13 2.82 -12.74
CA GLY A 866 29.05 3.96 -12.83
C GLY A 866 30.32 3.82 -12.01
N GLY A 867 30.43 2.80 -11.17
CA GLY A 867 31.56 2.60 -10.27
C GLY A 867 31.13 2.08 -8.89
N VAL A 868 32.11 2.02 -8.00
CA VAL A 868 31.96 1.52 -6.63
C VAL A 868 32.06 2.69 -5.66
N LEU A 869 31.11 2.80 -4.75
CA LEU A 869 31.10 3.77 -3.67
C LEU A 869 31.35 3.05 -2.35
N THR A 870 32.29 3.54 -1.55
CA THR A 870 32.46 3.06 -0.17
C THR A 870 31.33 3.63 0.67
N LEU A 871 30.55 2.77 1.30
CA LEU A 871 29.45 3.22 2.15
C LEU A 871 29.99 3.77 3.47
N PRO A 872 29.29 4.74 4.08
CA PRO A 872 29.50 5.11 5.48
C PRO A 872 29.46 3.87 6.38
N PRO A 873 30.26 3.80 7.46
CA PRO A 873 30.33 2.64 8.35
C PRO A 873 28.95 2.13 8.83
N GLU A 874 28.01 3.04 9.04
CA GLU A 874 26.62 2.79 9.47
C GLU A 874 25.89 1.91 8.46
N LEU A 875 26.07 2.20 7.16
CA LEU A 875 25.44 1.46 6.08
C LEU A 875 26.24 0.23 5.65
N ALA A 876 27.57 0.29 5.77
CA ALA A 876 28.48 -0.81 5.42
C ALA A 876 28.24 -2.08 6.27
N ARG A 877 27.72 -1.93 7.50
CA ARG A 877 27.41 -3.03 8.43
C ARG A 877 26.12 -3.79 8.12
N SER A 878 25.29 -3.29 7.19
CA SER A 878 23.94 -3.83 6.88
C SER A 878 23.91 -5.13 6.07
N GLY A 879 25.08 -5.73 5.78
CA GLY A 879 25.23 -6.99 5.02
C GLY A 879 25.05 -6.84 3.51
N ASN A 880 25.26 -7.93 2.77
CA ASN A 880 25.12 -7.95 1.32
C ASN A 880 23.64 -7.89 0.91
N ARG A 881 23.27 -6.99 -0.01
CA ARG A 881 21.89 -6.77 -0.46
C ARG A 881 21.84 -6.54 -1.98
N PRO A 882 21.10 -7.35 -2.76
CA PRO A 882 21.04 -7.22 -4.21
C PRO A 882 20.20 -6.02 -4.70
N LEU A 883 19.39 -5.39 -3.84
CA LEU A 883 18.52 -4.24 -4.16
C LEU A 883 17.58 -4.43 -5.38
N THR A 884 17.29 -5.68 -5.77
CA THR A 884 16.47 -6.03 -6.94
C THR A 884 14.96 -5.96 -6.70
N HIS A 885 14.51 -5.98 -5.44
CA HIS A 885 13.08 -5.93 -5.09
C HIS A 885 12.45 -4.59 -5.51
N PRO A 886 11.21 -4.56 -6.05
CA PRO A 886 10.54 -3.32 -6.45
C PRO A 886 10.42 -2.27 -5.34
N TYR A 887 10.42 -2.70 -4.07
CA TYR A 887 10.56 -1.81 -2.91
C TYR A 887 11.66 -0.75 -3.08
N TYR A 888 12.82 -1.12 -3.63
CA TYR A 888 13.98 -0.24 -3.73
C TYR A 888 13.94 0.70 -4.94
N TRP A 889 13.34 0.27 -6.05
CA TRP A 889 13.42 1.01 -7.31
C TRP A 889 12.07 1.56 -7.81
N ALA A 890 10.96 0.92 -7.47
CA ALA A 890 9.61 1.35 -7.88
C ALA A 890 9.01 2.42 -6.97
N ALA A 891 9.65 2.69 -5.83
CA ALA A 891 9.22 3.72 -4.88
C ALA A 891 9.23 5.12 -5.50
N PHE A 892 10.16 5.41 -6.39
CA PHE A 892 10.33 6.74 -6.95
C PHE A 892 9.59 6.92 -8.27
N THR A 893 8.90 8.05 -8.39
CA THR A 893 8.20 8.44 -9.62
C THR A 893 8.40 9.92 -9.93
N LEU A 894 8.33 10.27 -11.21
CA LEU A 894 8.34 11.66 -11.68
C LEU A 894 6.91 12.20 -11.73
N VAL A 895 6.67 13.28 -11.00
CA VAL A 895 5.41 14.01 -10.95
C VAL A 895 5.55 15.35 -11.68
N GLY A 896 4.62 15.68 -12.59
CA GLY A 896 4.67 16.86 -13.45
C GLY A 896 5.18 16.51 -14.85
N ASN A 897 6.08 17.32 -15.41
CA ASN A 897 6.62 17.13 -16.76
C ASN A 897 7.73 16.05 -16.79
N PRO A 898 7.52 14.85 -17.37
CA PRO A 898 8.54 13.79 -17.36
C PRO A 898 9.63 13.97 -18.43
N TRP A 899 9.52 15.01 -19.27
CA TRP A 899 10.35 15.23 -20.44
C TRP A 899 11.59 16.08 -20.15
#